data_AF-A0A9W8XA59-F1
#
_entry.id   AF-A0A9W8XA59-F1
#
_cell.length_a   1.000
_cell.length_b   1.000
_cell.length_c   1.000
_cell.angle_alpha   90.00
_cell.angle_beta   90.00
_cell.angle_gamma   90.00
#
_symmetry.space_group_name_H-M   'P 1'
#
loop_
_entity.id
_entity.type
_entity.pdbx_description
1 polymer ?
#
loop_
_entity_poly.entity_id
_entity_poly.type
_entity_poly.pdbx_seq_one_letter_code
_entity_poly.pdbx_strand_id
1 'polypeptide(L)'
;MAAPPTEDSKADRSTKDPKLGVPKAEKAELQAGGGSATETQKARNVESLNSTLSTYLKTLYKEVEKKYKLESKEGLAQWLADEQQAPAVDAEILKDGSFSHFASYFTTGTGNVMKPAEPVDESWPISNYFISSSHNTYLTGNQLASAASVDAYKNVLKRGCRCVEVDVWDGEPPSDSESSSDEEAQKTTGGGVKEKVKKEKKSLRKRLELRFGRKPSSPPKETPKEASPPPTGEQRIAPWRSNSSTRAEPRVLHGYTLTKEMTFRDVCQTIRDYAFASSNLPLIVSLEVHTSPEQQEIMVELMKEYWGGMLVDLPLDPSQASEETKLPTLKDLENKILVKVKRVSHKPTEAAAKPTTLQAPAQLTPQQSNQSAQSDMTSDSEDAGAGSEKPPAPKPKVIDALSKLGVYFGGYHYKGLDVPEANIPTHVFSLSEKTLMEVHETNPTALFQHNKNFFMRAYPKGLRVTSSNLNPAIFWRQGVQIVALNWQRWDGGMMQNEAMFAGTSGWVLKPQGYRSAGYGTTPKDAIEHHNLDLSIEFLAGQDIPLPPDEDDPKDFKPYVKVELHVEKPEEGMGEPIPGGGASNKGDFKKKTKSQRTPNPDFGREIIEFKGVKRVTEELTFVRFKVMDDERISDDLAAWACFRLDRLQPGIRMLHLYNFNGVVSKGVLLVRIKKTVSKA
;
A
#
# COMPACT_ATOMS: atom_id res chain seq x y z
N MET A 1 -29.20 -49.72 -28.23
CA MET A 1 -28.94 -48.28 -28.42
C MET A 1 -29.28 -47.58 -27.12
N ALA A 2 -28.27 -47.22 -26.33
CA ALA A 2 -28.42 -46.37 -25.16
C ALA A 2 -27.43 -45.21 -25.37
N ALA A 3 -27.96 -43.98 -25.40
CA ALA A 3 -27.19 -42.77 -25.64
C ALA A 3 -26.22 -42.50 -24.47
N PRO A 4 -25.04 -41.90 -24.72
CA PRO A 4 -24.09 -41.56 -23.67
C PRO A 4 -24.62 -40.40 -22.81
N PRO A 5 -24.17 -40.28 -21.55
CA PRO A 5 -24.59 -39.18 -20.68
C PRO A 5 -24.03 -37.86 -21.19
N THR A 6 -24.89 -36.86 -21.22
CA THR A 6 -24.60 -35.47 -21.59
C THR A 6 -23.63 -34.83 -20.60
N GLU A 7 -22.52 -34.30 -21.13
CA GLU A 7 -21.71 -33.28 -20.49
C GLU A 7 -22.59 -32.06 -20.19
N ASP A 8 -22.79 -31.73 -18.90
CA ASP A 8 -23.16 -30.38 -18.48
C ASP A 8 -22.86 -30.20 -16.99
N SER A 9 -21.60 -29.86 -16.69
CA SER A 9 -21.23 -29.18 -15.43
C SER A 9 -20.02 -28.26 -15.62
N LYS A 10 -20.06 -27.39 -16.64
CA LYS A 10 -19.27 -26.15 -16.62
C LYS A 10 -20.14 -25.05 -16.00
N ALA A 11 -20.23 -25.09 -14.67
CA ALA A 11 -20.83 -24.01 -13.89
C ALA A 11 -19.99 -22.72 -14.03
N ASP A 12 -20.61 -21.69 -14.61
CA ASP A 12 -20.41 -20.25 -14.41
C ASP A 12 -19.05 -19.79 -13.81
N ARG A 13 -17.98 -19.88 -14.61
CA ARG A 13 -16.71 -19.21 -14.33
C ARG A 13 -16.81 -17.74 -14.76
N SER A 14 -17.55 -16.93 -14.01
CA SER A 14 -17.44 -15.48 -14.13
C SER A 14 -16.05 -15.05 -13.64
N THR A 15 -15.24 -14.53 -14.56
CA THR A 15 -13.93 -13.90 -14.41
C THR A 15 -13.73 -13.13 -13.10
N LYS A 16 -13.21 -13.79 -12.05
CA LYS A 16 -12.61 -13.11 -10.89
C LYS A 16 -11.12 -12.95 -11.19
N ASP A 17 -10.61 -11.72 -11.29
CA ASP A 17 -9.18 -11.46 -11.42
C ASP A 17 -8.47 -12.04 -10.19
N PRO A 18 -7.62 -13.08 -10.31
CA PRO A 18 -7.00 -13.75 -9.16
C PRO A 18 -6.01 -12.83 -8.41
N LYS A 19 -5.66 -11.68 -9.00
CA LYS A 19 -4.80 -10.65 -8.37
C LYS A 19 -5.59 -9.61 -7.58
N LEU A 20 -6.93 -9.66 -7.65
CA LEU A 20 -7.84 -8.84 -6.85
C LEU A 20 -8.43 -9.72 -5.75
N GLY A 21 -8.07 -9.45 -4.51
CA GLY A 21 -8.60 -10.20 -3.38
C GLY A 21 -8.52 -9.39 -2.11
N VAL A 22 -9.68 -9.12 -1.50
CA VAL A 22 -9.71 -8.81 -0.08
C VAL A 22 -9.60 -10.12 0.70
N PRO A 23 -8.61 -10.23 1.58
CA PRO A 23 -8.39 -11.44 2.37
C PRO A 23 -9.51 -11.57 3.39
N LYS A 24 -9.86 -12.81 3.76
CA LYS A 24 -10.66 -13.04 4.97
C LYS A 24 -9.89 -12.45 6.16
N ALA A 25 -10.53 -11.55 6.91
CA ALA A 25 -9.89 -10.72 7.94
C ALA A 25 -9.29 -11.50 9.14
N GLU A 26 -9.48 -12.81 9.22
CA GLU A 26 -9.12 -13.65 10.36
C GLU A 26 -7.60 -13.80 10.59
N LYS A 27 -6.74 -13.53 9.58
CA LYS A 27 -5.26 -13.59 9.72
C LYS A 27 -4.52 -12.49 8.94
N ALA A 28 -5.02 -11.26 9.01
CA ALA A 28 -4.43 -10.12 8.28
C ALA A 28 -2.96 -9.86 8.64
N GLU A 29 -2.55 -10.20 9.86
CA GLU A 29 -1.17 -10.09 10.36
C GLU A 29 -0.16 -11.00 9.62
N LEU A 30 -0.62 -12.08 8.98
CA LEU A 30 0.24 -12.97 8.18
C LEU A 30 0.39 -12.51 6.73
N GLN A 31 -0.18 -11.37 6.38
CA GLN A 31 -0.23 -10.91 5.01
C GLN A 31 0.70 -9.73 4.77
N ALA A 32 1.42 -9.81 3.66
CA ALA A 32 2.31 -8.78 3.18
C ALA A 32 1.59 -7.44 2.91
N GLY A 33 2.33 -6.41 2.55
CA GLY A 33 1.84 -5.11 2.16
C GLY A 33 2.64 -4.02 2.83
N GLY A 34 2.58 -3.93 4.16
CA GLY A 34 3.27 -2.91 4.95
C GLY A 34 4.39 -3.42 5.84
N GLY A 35 4.84 -4.66 5.63
CA GLY A 35 5.99 -5.22 6.32
C GLY A 35 5.71 -5.93 7.64
N SER A 36 4.52 -5.83 8.23
CA SER A 36 4.22 -6.45 9.54
C SER A 36 4.24 -7.98 9.52
N ALA A 37 3.92 -8.62 8.39
CA ALA A 37 3.95 -10.07 8.27
C ALA A 37 5.34 -10.67 8.54
N THR A 38 6.39 -9.91 8.23
CA THR A 38 7.77 -10.32 8.47
C THR A 38 8.15 -10.46 9.94
N GLU A 39 7.42 -9.82 10.84
CA GLU A 39 7.68 -9.85 12.29
C GLU A 39 7.09 -11.09 12.95
N THR A 40 6.23 -11.84 12.25
CA THR A 40 5.64 -13.05 12.81
C THR A 40 6.66 -14.19 12.82
N GLN A 41 7.41 -14.33 13.92
CA GLN A 41 8.47 -15.34 14.08
C GLN A 41 8.01 -16.77 13.78
N LYS A 42 6.79 -17.16 14.20
CA LYS A 42 6.24 -18.50 13.90
C LYS A 42 6.12 -18.78 12.39
N ALA A 43 5.97 -17.74 11.58
CA ALA A 43 5.82 -17.86 10.13
C ALA A 43 7.16 -18.11 9.41
N ARG A 44 8.28 -18.11 10.14
CA ARG A 44 9.64 -18.30 9.63
C ARG A 44 10.34 -19.55 10.16
N ASN A 45 9.61 -20.40 10.87
CA ASN A 45 10.10 -21.70 11.28
C ASN A 45 9.76 -22.74 10.21
N VAL A 46 10.68 -23.66 9.95
CA VAL A 46 10.47 -24.81 9.09
C VAL A 46 10.20 -26.01 9.99
N GLU A 47 8.93 -26.43 10.08
CA GLU A 47 8.47 -27.48 11.00
C GLU A 47 9.19 -28.82 10.79
N SER A 48 9.44 -29.17 9.53
CA SER A 48 10.12 -30.42 9.15
C SER A 48 10.87 -30.24 7.85
N LEU A 49 12.00 -30.93 7.68
CA LEU A 49 12.76 -30.95 6.43
C LEU A 49 12.40 -32.20 5.62
N ASN A 50 12.05 -32.01 4.35
CA ASN A 50 11.91 -33.13 3.41
C ASN A 50 13.28 -33.79 3.12
N SER A 51 13.26 -34.96 2.47
CA SER A 51 14.47 -35.73 2.19
C SER A 51 15.48 -34.95 1.33
N THR A 52 15.02 -34.18 0.35
CA THR A 52 15.85 -33.37 -0.56
C THR A 52 16.60 -32.27 0.21
N LEU A 53 15.88 -31.43 0.97
CA LEU A 53 16.49 -30.38 1.78
C LEU A 53 17.43 -30.95 2.84
N SER A 54 17.03 -32.03 3.52
CA SER A 54 17.89 -32.71 4.50
C SER A 54 19.19 -33.20 3.86
N THR A 55 19.13 -33.73 2.64
CA THR A 55 20.31 -34.20 1.90
C THR A 55 21.24 -33.05 1.53
N TYR A 56 20.69 -31.94 1.03
CA TYR A 56 21.48 -30.74 0.73
C TYR A 56 22.10 -30.13 1.99
N LEU A 57 21.35 -30.01 3.08
CA LEU A 57 21.89 -29.49 4.34
C LEU A 57 23.01 -30.37 4.89
N LYS A 58 22.89 -31.71 4.82
CA LYS A 58 23.98 -32.63 5.21
C LYS A 58 25.21 -32.46 4.31
N THR A 59 25.01 -32.23 3.03
CA THR A 59 26.09 -32.03 2.06
C THR A 59 26.81 -30.71 2.33
N LEU A 60 26.05 -29.61 2.46
CA LEU A 60 26.55 -28.29 2.82
C LEU A 60 27.28 -28.32 4.17
N TYR A 61 26.71 -28.99 5.17
CA TYR A 61 27.36 -29.19 6.46
C TYR A 61 28.76 -29.80 6.30
N LYS A 62 28.89 -30.90 5.54
CA LYS A 62 30.19 -31.53 5.29
C LYS A 62 31.16 -30.61 4.53
N GLU A 63 30.68 -29.82 3.58
CA GLU A 63 31.50 -28.83 2.85
C GLU A 63 32.03 -27.76 3.80
N VAL A 64 31.16 -27.18 4.61
CA VAL A 64 31.47 -26.12 5.56
C VAL A 64 32.38 -26.65 6.67
N GLU A 65 32.06 -27.81 7.25
CA GLU A 65 32.87 -28.48 8.27
C GLU A 65 34.29 -28.76 7.78
N LYS A 66 34.41 -29.29 6.55
CA LYS A 66 35.72 -29.54 5.95
C LYS A 66 36.56 -28.26 5.84
N LYS A 67 35.93 -27.15 5.47
CA LYS A 67 36.59 -25.85 5.22
C LYS A 67 36.92 -25.09 6.50
N TYR A 68 35.98 -25.01 7.45
CA TYR A 68 36.08 -24.12 8.59
C TYR A 68 36.27 -24.81 9.94
N LYS A 69 36.05 -26.13 10.07
CA LYS A 69 36.12 -26.86 11.35
C LYS A 69 35.09 -26.34 12.38
N LEU A 70 33.81 -26.53 12.11
CA LEU A 70 32.70 -25.98 12.91
C LEU A 70 32.66 -26.54 14.35
N GLU A 71 33.31 -27.66 14.63
CA GLU A 71 33.47 -28.15 16.01
C GLU A 71 34.29 -27.18 16.90
N SER A 72 35.06 -26.26 16.29
CA SER A 72 35.81 -25.21 16.99
C SER A 72 35.06 -23.88 16.98
N LYS A 73 35.20 -23.10 18.06
CA LYS A 73 34.61 -21.75 18.16
C LYS A 73 35.18 -20.81 17.11
N GLU A 74 36.48 -20.92 16.86
CA GLU A 74 37.20 -20.15 15.84
C GLU A 74 36.67 -20.47 14.44
N GLY A 75 36.43 -21.76 14.16
CA GLY A 75 35.86 -22.22 12.90
C GLY A 75 34.44 -21.72 12.66
N LEU A 76 33.58 -21.77 13.69
CA LEU A 76 32.23 -21.18 13.63
C LEU A 76 32.28 -19.68 13.33
N ALA A 77 33.09 -18.94 14.07
CA ALA A 77 33.25 -17.50 13.87
C ALA A 77 33.75 -17.17 12.46
N GLN A 78 34.71 -17.94 11.94
CA GLN A 78 35.24 -17.75 10.59
C GLN A 78 34.19 -18.03 9.51
N TRP A 79 33.39 -19.09 9.64
CA TRP A 79 32.30 -19.37 8.70
C TRP A 79 31.23 -18.27 8.71
N LEU A 80 30.84 -17.83 9.91
CA LEU A 80 29.86 -16.75 10.08
C LEU A 80 30.34 -15.45 9.45
N ALA A 81 31.62 -15.10 9.61
CA ALA A 81 32.21 -13.90 9.03
C ALA A 81 32.38 -14.00 7.50
N ASP A 82 33.02 -15.06 7.00
CA ASP A 82 33.46 -15.14 5.60
C ASP A 82 32.33 -15.46 4.63
N GLU A 83 31.44 -16.38 5.02
CA GLU A 83 30.43 -16.92 4.11
C GLU A 83 29.03 -16.42 4.42
N GLN A 84 28.64 -16.44 5.69
CA GLN A 84 27.31 -15.95 6.07
C GLN A 84 27.25 -14.43 6.15
N GLN A 85 28.35 -13.76 6.47
CA GLN A 85 28.37 -12.35 6.89
C GLN A 85 27.33 -12.09 8.00
N ALA A 86 27.27 -13.02 8.95
CA ALA A 86 26.34 -13.02 10.07
C ALA A 86 27.04 -12.57 11.37
N PRO A 87 26.28 -12.06 12.35
CA PRO A 87 26.84 -11.67 13.65
C PRO A 87 27.54 -12.84 14.36
N ALA A 88 28.64 -12.56 15.06
CA ALA A 88 29.37 -13.59 15.80
C ALA A 88 28.53 -14.26 16.91
N VAL A 89 27.50 -13.57 17.44
CA VAL A 89 26.57 -14.12 18.44
C VAL A 89 25.80 -15.35 17.92
N ASP A 90 25.66 -15.50 16.60
CA ASP A 90 25.01 -16.68 16.01
C ASP A 90 25.78 -17.98 16.30
N ALA A 91 27.06 -17.89 16.68
CA ALA A 91 27.85 -19.04 17.15
C ALA A 91 27.23 -19.69 18.41
N GLU A 92 26.53 -18.92 19.24
CA GLU A 92 25.83 -19.43 20.43
C GLU A 92 24.66 -20.36 20.06
N ILE A 93 24.03 -20.12 18.91
CA ILE A 93 22.94 -20.95 18.38
C ILE A 93 23.49 -22.24 17.78
N LEU A 94 24.66 -22.15 17.14
CA LEU A 94 25.36 -23.27 16.53
C LEU A 94 26.05 -24.18 17.56
N LYS A 95 26.30 -23.68 18.78
CA LYS A 95 26.84 -24.41 19.93
C LYS A 95 28.10 -25.23 19.61
N ASP A 96 27.96 -26.55 19.51
CA ASP A 96 29.04 -27.51 19.26
C ASP A 96 29.37 -27.68 17.77
N GLY A 97 28.69 -26.91 16.90
CA GLY A 97 28.87 -26.97 15.46
C GLY A 97 28.40 -28.27 14.84
N SER A 98 27.68 -29.14 15.56
CA SER A 98 27.17 -30.40 15.02
C SER A 98 26.12 -30.16 13.93
N PHE A 99 25.88 -31.18 13.10
CA PHE A 99 24.84 -31.12 12.07
C PHE A 99 23.45 -30.75 12.64
N SER A 100 23.13 -31.20 13.87
CA SER A 100 21.84 -30.88 14.49
C SER A 100 21.69 -29.37 14.74
N HIS A 101 22.71 -28.72 15.31
CA HIS A 101 22.68 -27.27 15.54
C HIS A 101 22.79 -26.49 14.23
N PHE A 102 23.57 -26.99 13.26
CA PHE A 102 23.63 -26.43 11.90
C PHE A 102 22.26 -26.46 11.20
N ALA A 103 21.53 -27.58 11.26
CA ALA A 103 20.18 -27.68 10.71
C ALA A 103 19.18 -26.81 11.49
N SER A 104 19.31 -26.74 12.82
CA SER A 104 18.49 -25.88 13.69
C SER A 104 18.63 -24.41 13.29
N TYR A 105 19.86 -23.95 12.99
CA TYR A 105 20.13 -22.58 12.57
C TYR A 105 19.27 -22.15 11.36
N PHE A 106 19.04 -23.04 10.38
CA PHE A 106 18.20 -22.74 9.22
C PHE A 106 16.70 -22.95 9.48
N THR A 107 16.32 -23.90 10.33
CA THR A 107 14.91 -24.26 10.57
C THR A 107 14.22 -23.38 11.62
N THR A 108 14.99 -22.70 12.49
CA THR A 108 14.48 -21.80 13.54
C THR A 108 14.49 -20.32 13.17
N GLY A 109 14.77 -20.01 11.89
CA GLY A 109 14.69 -18.65 11.35
C GLY A 109 15.96 -17.80 11.46
N THR A 110 17.02 -18.25 12.15
CA THR A 110 18.29 -17.49 12.23
C THR A 110 18.99 -17.41 10.87
N GLY A 111 19.04 -18.53 10.14
CA GLY A 111 19.56 -18.62 8.78
C GLY A 111 18.64 -18.05 7.69
N ASN A 112 17.69 -17.17 8.03
CA ASN A 112 16.78 -16.56 7.08
C ASN A 112 17.54 -15.64 6.10
N VAL A 113 17.09 -15.61 4.84
CA VAL A 113 17.65 -14.76 3.79
C VAL A 113 17.48 -13.27 4.08
N MET A 114 16.41 -12.88 4.78
CA MET A 114 16.11 -11.50 5.08
C MET A 114 16.83 -11.09 6.36
N LYS A 115 17.73 -10.09 6.26
CA LYS A 115 18.34 -9.45 7.43
C LYS A 115 17.21 -8.86 8.31
N PRO A 116 17.25 -8.95 9.65
CA PRO A 116 16.37 -8.16 10.51
C PRO A 116 16.52 -6.66 10.27
N ALA A 117 15.47 -5.90 10.61
CA ALA A 117 15.54 -4.44 10.53
C ALA A 117 16.29 -3.91 11.75
N GLU A 118 17.11 -2.89 11.54
CA GLU A 118 17.55 -2.08 12.67
C GLU A 118 16.35 -1.29 13.22
N PRO A 119 16.32 -0.97 14.53
CA PRO A 119 15.33 -0.07 15.08
C PRO A 119 15.25 1.23 14.29
N VAL A 120 14.04 1.72 14.05
CA VAL A 120 13.83 3.00 13.35
C VAL A 120 14.45 4.11 14.20
N ASP A 121 15.36 4.90 13.61
CA ASP A 121 15.83 6.13 14.25
C ASP A 121 14.68 7.14 14.18
N GLU A 122 14.06 7.44 15.32
CA GLU A 122 12.88 8.28 15.45
C GLU A 122 13.20 9.77 15.68
N SER A 123 14.47 10.17 15.61
CA SER A 123 14.93 11.53 15.96
C SER A 123 14.89 12.53 14.81
N TRP A 124 14.62 12.08 13.57
CA TRP A 124 14.56 12.97 12.41
C TRP A 124 13.16 13.57 12.24
N PRO A 125 13.05 14.77 11.61
CA PRO A 125 11.76 15.30 11.20
C PRO A 125 11.03 14.34 10.27
N ILE A 126 9.71 14.22 10.40
CA ILE A 126 8.90 13.23 9.67
C ILE A 126 8.98 13.28 8.13
N SER A 127 9.41 14.39 7.52
CA SER A 127 9.67 14.46 6.06
C SER A 127 10.91 13.67 5.61
N ASN A 128 11.72 13.17 6.55
CA ASN A 128 12.94 12.40 6.31
C ASN A 128 12.70 10.89 6.15
N TYR A 129 11.44 10.44 6.14
CA TYR A 129 11.07 9.03 6.05
C TYR A 129 10.21 8.75 4.82
N PHE A 130 10.33 7.54 4.29
CA PHE A 130 9.31 6.94 3.43
C PHE A 130 8.21 6.32 4.30
N ILE A 131 6.97 6.39 3.80
CA ILE A 131 5.77 6.09 4.60
C ILE A 131 4.90 5.06 3.86
N SER A 132 4.58 3.97 4.54
CA SER A 132 3.72 2.91 4.01
C SER A 132 2.29 3.44 3.78
N SER A 133 1.88 3.56 2.51
CA SER A 133 0.73 4.39 2.14
C SER A 133 -0.28 3.64 1.26
N SER A 134 -1.57 3.81 1.56
CA SER A 134 -2.69 3.24 0.80
C SER A 134 -3.43 4.33 0.01
N HIS A 135 -3.84 3.98 -1.19
CA HIS A 135 -4.73 4.73 -2.06
C HIS A 135 -6.13 4.10 -2.00
N ASN A 136 -7.17 4.94 -1.97
CA ASN A 136 -8.58 4.54 -1.89
C ASN A 136 -8.82 3.37 -0.93
N THR A 137 -8.35 3.52 0.31
CA THR A 137 -8.27 2.43 1.31
C THR A 137 -9.59 1.72 1.56
N TYR A 138 -10.71 2.43 1.40
CA TYR A 138 -12.06 1.89 1.58
C TYR A 138 -12.44 0.80 0.55
N LEU A 139 -11.76 0.72 -0.61
CA LEU A 139 -12.11 -0.21 -1.69
C LEU A 139 -11.67 -1.65 -1.41
N THR A 140 -12.58 -2.59 -1.66
CA THR A 140 -12.30 -4.04 -1.52
C THR A 140 -12.01 -4.76 -2.85
N GLY A 141 -11.86 -4.03 -3.95
CA GLY A 141 -11.64 -4.62 -5.27
C GLY A 141 -11.32 -3.59 -6.34
N ASN A 142 -11.93 -3.71 -7.52
CA ASN A 142 -11.72 -2.77 -8.61
C ASN A 142 -12.31 -1.37 -8.33
N GLN A 143 -11.85 -0.35 -9.07
CA GLN A 143 -12.26 1.04 -8.84
C GLN A 143 -13.72 1.33 -9.25
N LEU A 144 -14.38 0.47 -10.04
CA LEU A 144 -15.69 0.79 -10.64
C LEU A 144 -16.89 0.09 -9.99
N ALA A 145 -16.69 -1.08 -9.37
CA ALA A 145 -17.79 -1.96 -8.97
C ALA A 145 -17.55 -2.70 -7.63
N SER A 146 -16.45 -2.44 -6.92
CA SER A 146 -16.19 -3.09 -5.64
C SER A 146 -16.84 -2.36 -4.47
N ALA A 147 -17.28 -3.08 -3.44
CA ALA A 147 -17.86 -2.46 -2.26
C ALA A 147 -16.82 -1.63 -1.50
N ALA A 148 -17.28 -0.61 -0.77
CA ALA A 148 -16.48 -0.02 0.28
C ALA A 148 -16.67 -0.82 1.57
N SER A 149 -15.61 -1.06 2.35
CA SER A 149 -15.72 -1.72 3.68
C SER A 149 -14.76 -1.14 4.72
N VAL A 150 -15.24 -1.04 5.98
CA VAL A 150 -14.37 -0.76 7.14
C VAL A 150 -13.32 -1.84 7.35
N ASP A 151 -13.58 -3.07 6.93
CA ASP A 151 -12.60 -4.16 6.98
C ASP A 151 -11.36 -3.85 6.14
N ALA A 152 -11.49 -3.03 5.09
CA ALA A 152 -10.34 -2.63 4.28
C ALA A 152 -9.38 -1.76 5.09
N TYR A 153 -9.89 -0.79 5.89
CA TYR A 153 -9.08 -0.01 6.84
C TYR A 153 -8.44 -0.90 7.90
N LYS A 154 -9.23 -1.74 8.56
CA LYS A 154 -8.73 -2.70 9.56
C LYS A 154 -7.61 -3.57 8.98
N ASN A 155 -7.78 -4.07 7.77
CA ASN A 155 -6.82 -4.94 7.10
C ASN A 155 -5.50 -4.22 6.83
N VAL A 156 -5.51 -3.04 6.20
CA VAL A 156 -4.26 -2.33 5.89
C VAL A 156 -3.53 -1.84 7.15
N LEU A 157 -4.27 -1.44 8.20
CA LEU A 157 -3.69 -1.00 9.47
C LEU A 157 -2.99 -2.16 10.20
N LYS A 158 -3.61 -3.33 10.25
CA LYS A 158 -2.98 -4.55 10.80
C LYS A 158 -1.74 -5.01 10.01
N ARG A 159 -1.65 -4.66 8.73
CA ARG A 159 -0.54 -5.00 7.83
C ARG A 159 0.59 -3.97 7.82
N GLY A 160 0.50 -2.91 8.61
CA GLY A 160 1.57 -1.90 8.75
C GLY A 160 1.42 -0.65 7.88
N CYS A 161 0.24 -0.39 7.30
CA CYS A 161 -0.03 0.87 6.60
C CYS A 161 -0.08 2.05 7.58
N ARG A 162 0.58 3.18 7.26
CA ARG A 162 0.72 4.39 8.10
C ARG A 162 0.17 5.66 7.44
N CYS A 163 -0.34 5.57 6.21
CA CYS A 163 -1.13 6.62 5.58
C CYS A 163 -2.35 6.01 4.87
N VAL A 164 -3.55 6.29 5.36
CA VAL A 164 -4.82 5.80 4.79
C VAL A 164 -5.60 6.94 4.14
N GLU A 165 -6.43 6.60 3.16
CA GLU A 165 -7.26 7.57 2.43
C GLU A 165 -8.74 7.37 2.73
N VAL A 166 -9.47 8.47 2.93
CA VAL A 166 -10.91 8.48 3.20
C VAL A 166 -11.58 9.48 2.27
N ASP A 167 -12.45 8.98 1.40
CA ASP A 167 -13.23 9.79 0.46
C ASP A 167 -14.64 10.02 1.01
N VAL A 168 -14.90 11.23 1.51
CA VAL A 168 -16.08 11.56 2.32
C VAL A 168 -17.08 12.37 1.52
N TRP A 169 -18.32 11.91 1.49
CA TRP A 169 -19.45 12.46 0.73
C TRP A 169 -20.63 12.76 1.64
N ASP A 170 -21.52 13.66 1.21
CA ASP A 170 -22.76 13.92 1.92
C ASP A 170 -23.62 12.65 1.99
N GLY A 171 -24.03 12.28 3.21
CA GLY A 171 -25.07 11.27 3.42
C GLY A 171 -26.46 11.86 3.40
N GLU A 172 -27.45 10.97 3.43
CA GLU A 172 -28.87 11.33 3.44
C GLU A 172 -29.41 11.36 4.88
N PRO A 173 -30.39 12.23 5.20
CA PRO A 173 -31.04 12.19 6.51
C PRO A 173 -31.77 10.85 6.68
N PRO A 174 -31.93 10.37 7.93
CA PRO A 174 -32.72 9.17 8.19
C PRO A 174 -34.11 9.34 7.58
N SER A 175 -34.55 8.42 6.72
CA SER A 175 -35.92 8.43 6.25
C SER A 175 -36.83 8.01 7.41
N ASP A 176 -37.95 8.72 7.62
CA ASP A 176 -38.96 8.40 8.65
C ASP A 176 -39.63 7.01 8.45
N SER A 177 -39.15 6.18 7.52
CA SER A 177 -39.70 4.87 7.19
C SER A 177 -38.96 3.68 7.79
N GLU A 178 -37.86 3.86 8.52
CA GLU A 178 -37.16 2.74 9.20
C GLU A 178 -37.28 2.74 10.73
N SER A 179 -38.17 3.54 11.32
CA SER A 179 -38.61 3.37 12.71
C SER A 179 -40.05 2.86 12.76
N SER A 180 -40.22 1.54 12.94
CA SER A 180 -41.36 0.88 13.60
C SER A 180 -41.61 -0.51 12.99
N SER A 181 -40.96 -1.52 13.54
CA SER A 181 -41.49 -2.88 13.49
C SER A 181 -41.53 -3.41 14.92
N ASP A 182 -42.49 -2.92 15.69
CA ASP A 182 -43.12 -3.59 16.83
C ASP A 182 -44.36 -2.76 17.20
N GLU A 183 -45.54 -3.22 16.78
CA GLU A 183 -46.83 -3.16 17.49
C GLU A 183 -47.94 -3.73 16.57
N GLU A 184 -48.62 -4.76 17.07
CA GLU A 184 -49.67 -5.51 16.38
C GLU A 184 -51.03 -4.77 16.36
N ALA A 185 -51.74 -4.98 15.24
CA ALA A 185 -53.18 -5.24 15.09
C ALA A 185 -54.24 -4.38 15.83
N GLN A 186 -55.07 -3.65 15.05
CA GLN A 186 -56.52 -3.92 14.93
C GLN A 186 -57.21 -3.15 13.77
N LYS A 187 -58.26 -3.78 13.24
CA LYS A 187 -59.14 -3.43 12.08
C LYS A 187 -59.84 -2.06 12.24
N THR A 188 -60.41 -1.36 11.25
CA THR A 188 -61.41 -1.73 10.22
C THR A 188 -61.66 -0.59 9.18
N THR A 189 -61.89 -1.00 7.92
CA THR A 189 -62.85 -0.48 6.91
C THR A 189 -62.86 1.00 6.43
N GLY A 190 -62.63 1.16 5.11
CA GLY A 190 -63.61 1.78 4.19
C GLY A 190 -63.27 3.11 3.51
N GLY A 191 -63.16 3.11 2.17
CA GLY A 191 -63.67 4.20 1.32
C GLY A 191 -62.70 5.02 0.45
N GLY A 192 -62.52 4.62 -0.82
CA GLY A 192 -62.78 5.45 -2.01
C GLY A 192 -61.97 6.72 -2.38
N VAL A 193 -61.15 6.56 -3.44
CA VAL A 193 -60.94 7.44 -4.63
C VAL A 193 -60.19 8.80 -4.49
N LYS A 194 -59.04 8.94 -5.17
CA LYS A 194 -58.84 9.79 -6.39
C LYS A 194 -57.36 9.85 -6.84
N GLU A 195 -57.13 9.32 -8.03
CA GLU A 195 -55.93 9.47 -8.87
C GLU A 195 -55.71 10.93 -9.29
N LYS A 196 -54.47 11.43 -9.15
CA LYS A 196 -53.92 12.55 -9.93
C LYS A 196 -52.54 12.17 -10.46
N VAL A 197 -52.50 11.88 -11.75
CA VAL A 197 -51.29 11.64 -12.53
C VAL A 197 -50.49 12.94 -12.65
N LYS A 198 -49.26 12.97 -12.11
CA LYS A 198 -48.23 13.96 -12.45
C LYS A 198 -47.04 13.25 -13.08
N LYS A 199 -46.70 13.68 -14.28
CA LYS A 199 -45.79 13.04 -15.24
C LYS A 199 -44.34 13.29 -14.82
N GLU A 200 -43.68 12.33 -14.19
CA GLU A 200 -42.23 12.39 -13.92
C GLU A 200 -41.42 11.94 -15.14
N LYS A 201 -40.38 12.73 -15.45
CA LYS A 201 -39.37 12.41 -16.46
C LYS A 201 -38.56 11.22 -15.97
N LYS A 202 -38.57 10.12 -16.74
CA LYS A 202 -37.81 8.91 -16.45
C LYS A 202 -36.31 9.21 -16.44
N SER A 203 -35.69 9.07 -15.27
CA SER A 203 -34.23 9.10 -15.05
C SER A 203 -33.53 7.98 -15.84
N LEU A 204 -32.34 8.28 -16.36
CA LEU A 204 -31.41 7.34 -17.03
C LEU A 204 -31.18 6.04 -16.24
N ARG A 205 -31.26 6.09 -14.91
CA ARG A 205 -31.06 4.96 -13.99
C ARG A 205 -32.04 3.80 -14.25
N LYS A 206 -33.33 4.11 -14.52
CA LYS A 206 -34.37 3.11 -14.80
C LYS A 206 -34.28 2.51 -16.20
N ARG A 207 -33.55 3.17 -17.11
CA ARG A 207 -33.29 2.69 -18.48
C ARG A 207 -32.18 1.65 -18.52
N LEU A 208 -31.28 1.66 -17.53
CA LEU A 208 -30.19 0.70 -17.38
C LEU A 208 -30.67 -0.61 -16.71
N GLU A 209 -31.57 -0.52 -15.73
CA GLU A 209 -32.18 -1.68 -15.05
C GLU A 209 -32.95 -2.61 -16.00
N LEU A 210 -33.54 -2.07 -17.07
CA LEU A 210 -34.30 -2.84 -18.06
C LEU A 210 -33.40 -3.66 -19.02
N ARG A 211 -32.08 -3.43 -19.06
CA ARG A 211 -31.16 -4.13 -19.98
C ARG A 211 -30.38 -5.30 -19.35
N PHE A 212 -30.31 -5.41 -18.03
CA PHE A 212 -29.45 -6.41 -17.35
C PHE A 212 -30.14 -7.17 -16.21
N GLY A 213 -31.44 -7.42 -16.31
CA GLY A 213 -32.18 -8.16 -15.30
C GLY A 213 -31.88 -9.67 -15.30
N ARG A 214 -31.11 -10.15 -14.31
CA ARG A 214 -31.15 -11.56 -13.85
C ARG A 214 -31.52 -11.55 -12.36
N LYS A 215 -32.61 -12.26 -12.01
CA LYS A 215 -33.14 -12.37 -10.63
C LYS A 215 -32.13 -13.10 -9.71
N PRO A 216 -31.90 -12.66 -8.46
CA PRO A 216 -31.21 -13.46 -7.47
C PRO A 216 -32.17 -14.47 -6.82
N SER A 217 -31.70 -15.71 -6.66
CA SER A 217 -32.32 -16.74 -5.82
C SER A 217 -31.89 -16.56 -4.36
N SER A 218 -32.82 -16.77 -3.44
CA SER A 218 -32.69 -16.64 -1.98
C SER A 218 -31.62 -17.56 -1.36
N PRO A 219 -30.88 -17.11 -0.32
CA PRO A 219 -29.87 -17.91 0.37
C PRO A 219 -30.49 -18.88 1.42
N PRO A 220 -29.78 -19.95 1.82
CA PRO A 220 -30.24 -20.87 2.86
C PRO A 220 -30.09 -20.25 4.27
N LYS A 221 -31.00 -20.61 5.17
CA LYS A 221 -30.95 -20.25 6.60
C LYS A 221 -29.74 -20.86 7.30
N GLU A 222 -28.85 -20.02 7.83
CA GLU A 222 -27.85 -20.43 8.82
C GLU A 222 -28.45 -20.38 10.24
N THR A 223 -28.12 -21.38 11.05
CA THR A 223 -28.48 -21.51 12.46
C THR A 223 -27.53 -20.70 13.36
N PRO A 224 -27.97 -20.21 14.53
CA PRO A 224 -27.18 -19.30 15.36
C PRO A 224 -26.04 -20.07 16.05
N LYS A 225 -24.80 -19.59 15.90
CA LYS A 225 -23.67 -20.02 16.74
C LYS A 225 -23.51 -19.05 17.93
N GLU A 226 -23.37 -19.64 19.11
CA GLU A 226 -23.05 -19.01 20.39
C GLU A 226 -21.83 -18.08 20.29
N ALA A 227 -21.98 -16.88 20.85
CA ALA A 227 -20.92 -15.88 20.96
C ALA A 227 -19.99 -16.22 22.13
N SER A 228 -18.68 -16.24 21.87
CA SER A 228 -17.65 -16.27 22.92
C SER A 228 -17.60 -14.93 23.66
N PRO A 229 -17.28 -14.91 24.97
CA PRO A 229 -17.30 -13.69 25.77
C PRO A 229 -16.12 -12.76 25.41
N PRO A 230 -16.31 -11.43 25.46
CA PRO A 230 -15.26 -10.46 25.16
C PRO A 230 -14.23 -10.35 26.31
N PRO A 231 -12.97 -9.98 26.03
CA PRO A 231 -12.00 -9.67 27.06
C PRO A 231 -12.41 -8.39 27.79
N THR A 232 -12.24 -8.42 29.11
CA THR A 232 -12.64 -7.36 30.04
C THR A 232 -11.77 -6.11 29.92
N GLY A 233 -12.39 -4.93 29.75
CA GLY A 233 -11.79 -3.65 30.12
C GLY A 233 -11.74 -2.54 29.05
N GLU A 234 -12.75 -2.38 28.19
CA GLU A 234 -12.86 -1.18 27.34
C GLU A 234 -14.02 -0.29 27.79
N GLN A 235 -13.73 0.97 28.12
CA GLN A 235 -14.73 2.02 28.22
C GLN A 235 -15.41 2.16 26.85
N ARG A 236 -16.64 1.62 26.71
CA ARG A 236 -17.49 1.94 25.57
C ARG A 236 -17.77 3.44 25.58
N ILE A 237 -17.11 4.18 24.68
CA ILE A 237 -17.49 5.56 24.37
C ILE A 237 -18.94 5.52 23.88
N ALA A 238 -19.81 6.30 24.54
CA ALA A 238 -21.21 6.40 24.15
C ALA A 238 -21.31 6.92 22.71
N PRO A 239 -22.24 6.44 21.87
CA PRO A 239 -22.34 6.90 20.47
C PRO A 239 -22.54 8.42 20.39
N TRP A 240 -21.88 9.08 19.43
CA TRP A 240 -22.14 10.50 19.10
C TRP A 240 -23.66 10.72 18.99
N ARG A 241 -24.17 11.44 19.99
CA ARG A 241 -25.54 11.94 20.25
C ARG A 241 -26.70 11.03 19.83
N SER A 242 -27.24 10.24 20.77
CA SER A 242 -28.56 9.58 20.63
C SER A 242 -29.77 10.54 20.54
N ASN A 243 -29.56 11.86 20.57
CA ASN A 243 -30.63 12.87 20.59
C ASN A 243 -30.72 13.70 19.29
N SER A 244 -30.02 13.35 18.21
CA SER A 244 -30.05 14.08 16.94
C SER A 244 -30.49 13.17 15.80
N SER A 245 -31.77 12.78 15.80
CA SER A 245 -32.37 12.00 14.70
C SER A 245 -32.49 12.77 13.37
N THR A 246 -31.98 14.01 13.28
CA THR A 246 -32.26 14.92 12.15
C THR A 246 -31.04 15.36 11.33
N ARG A 247 -29.80 15.13 11.79
CA ARG A 247 -28.57 15.49 11.03
C ARG A 247 -28.16 14.32 10.15
N ALA A 248 -28.11 14.53 8.84
CA ALA A 248 -27.57 13.58 7.88
C ALA A 248 -26.08 13.34 8.15
N GLU A 249 -25.69 12.08 8.27
CA GLU A 249 -24.32 11.70 8.61
C GLU A 249 -23.44 11.60 7.36
N PRO A 250 -22.17 12.08 7.39
CA PRO A 250 -21.24 11.88 6.28
C PRO A 250 -21.01 10.40 6.00
N ARG A 251 -20.90 10.06 4.72
CA ARG A 251 -20.63 8.69 4.26
C ARG A 251 -19.31 8.61 3.51
N VAL A 252 -18.77 7.39 3.44
CA VAL A 252 -17.55 7.08 2.69
C VAL A 252 -17.91 6.12 1.56
N LEU A 253 -17.58 6.52 0.34
CA LEU A 253 -17.83 5.77 -0.89
C LEU A 253 -16.85 6.22 -1.97
N HIS A 254 -16.75 5.44 -3.03
CA HIS A 254 -16.07 5.90 -4.24
C HIS A 254 -17.05 6.73 -5.10
N GLY A 255 -16.78 8.02 -5.26
CA GLY A 255 -17.65 8.92 -6.02
C GLY A 255 -18.08 8.35 -7.38
N TYR A 256 -19.34 8.55 -7.77
CA TYR A 256 -19.88 8.19 -9.09
C TYR A 256 -19.87 6.69 -9.46
N THR A 257 -19.77 5.78 -8.48
CA THR A 257 -19.78 4.31 -8.71
C THR A 257 -20.79 3.57 -7.82
N LEU A 258 -21.13 2.32 -8.17
CA LEU A 258 -22.19 1.49 -7.53
C LEU A 258 -21.72 0.77 -6.25
N THR A 259 -20.99 1.46 -5.37
CA THR A 259 -20.36 0.84 -4.18
C THR A 259 -21.31 0.85 -2.97
N LYS A 260 -21.24 -0.19 -2.12
CA LYS A 260 -21.93 -0.18 -0.81
C LYS A 260 -21.25 0.86 0.08
N GLU A 261 -22.00 1.87 0.51
CA GLU A 261 -21.52 2.95 1.37
C GLU A 261 -21.34 2.51 2.83
N MET A 262 -20.48 3.23 3.55
CA MET A 262 -20.33 3.13 5.01
C MET A 262 -20.39 4.52 5.65
N THR A 263 -20.66 4.60 6.94
CA THR A 263 -20.65 5.90 7.64
C THR A 263 -19.22 6.36 7.92
N PHE A 264 -18.99 7.68 7.93
CA PHE A 264 -17.70 8.23 8.33
C PHE A 264 -17.36 7.93 9.80
N ARG A 265 -18.38 7.79 10.67
CA ARG A 265 -18.22 7.34 12.05
C ARG A 265 -17.65 5.93 12.15
N ASP A 266 -18.16 4.99 11.37
CA ASP A 266 -17.64 3.61 11.39
C ASP A 266 -16.16 3.57 10.97
N VAL A 267 -15.78 4.45 10.03
CA VAL A 267 -14.36 4.66 9.66
C VAL A 267 -13.57 5.25 10.83
N CYS A 268 -14.08 6.31 11.48
CA CYS A 268 -13.41 6.91 12.65
C CYS A 268 -13.23 5.90 13.79
N GLN A 269 -14.25 5.11 14.09
CA GLN A 269 -14.20 4.04 15.08
C GLN A 269 -13.17 2.97 14.70
N THR A 270 -13.18 2.52 13.45
CA THR A 270 -12.22 1.51 12.99
C THR A 270 -10.79 2.03 13.06
N ILE A 271 -10.55 3.29 12.68
CA ILE A 271 -9.24 3.92 12.79
C ILE A 271 -8.83 4.02 14.27
N ARG A 272 -9.72 4.44 15.18
CA ARG A 272 -9.44 4.46 16.62
C ARG A 272 -8.96 3.10 17.12
N ASP A 273 -9.67 2.04 16.75
CA ASP A 273 -9.45 0.69 17.30
C ASP A 273 -8.18 0.03 16.73
N TYR A 274 -7.75 0.41 15.51
CA TYR A 274 -6.68 -0.30 14.79
C TYR A 274 -5.49 0.58 14.38
N ALA A 275 -5.53 1.91 14.59
CA ALA A 275 -4.46 2.82 14.18
C ALA A 275 -3.08 2.34 14.64
N PHE A 276 -3.00 1.82 15.87
CA PHE A 276 -1.74 1.40 16.48
C PHE A 276 -1.62 -0.12 16.68
N ALA A 277 -2.44 -0.91 15.98
CA ALA A 277 -2.46 -2.38 16.14
C ALA A 277 -1.18 -3.08 15.69
N SER A 278 -0.41 -2.47 14.77
CA SER A 278 0.84 -3.01 14.22
C SER A 278 2.08 -2.17 14.54
N SER A 279 1.90 -0.99 15.13
CA SER A 279 2.96 0.01 15.33
C SER A 279 2.45 1.14 16.22
N ASN A 280 3.28 1.65 17.14
CA ASN A 280 3.02 2.87 17.92
C ASN A 280 3.35 4.16 17.16
N LEU A 281 3.98 4.07 15.98
CA LEU A 281 4.35 5.23 15.16
C LEU A 281 3.10 5.89 14.54
N PRO A 282 3.16 7.21 14.23
CA PRO A 282 1.99 7.97 13.82
C PRO A 282 1.28 7.42 12.59
N LEU A 283 -0.05 7.64 12.58
CA LEU A 283 -0.93 7.36 11.45
C LEU A 283 -1.36 8.68 10.78
N ILE A 284 -1.30 8.73 9.45
CA ILE A 284 -1.83 9.83 8.64
C ILE A 284 -3.17 9.42 8.04
N VAL A 285 -4.20 10.24 8.21
CA VAL A 285 -5.51 10.09 7.57
C VAL A 285 -5.67 11.18 6.51
N SER A 286 -5.57 10.81 5.24
CA SER A 286 -5.76 11.69 4.09
C SER A 286 -7.23 11.79 3.71
N LEU A 287 -7.83 12.96 3.93
CA LEU A 287 -9.22 13.22 3.59
C LEU A 287 -9.34 13.77 2.17
N GLU A 288 -10.22 13.15 1.39
CA GLU A 288 -10.84 13.73 0.21
C GLU A 288 -12.28 14.13 0.59
N VAL A 289 -12.63 15.41 0.40
CA VAL A 289 -13.81 16.01 1.02
C VAL A 289 -14.76 16.52 -0.05
N HIS A 290 -15.95 15.92 -0.12
CA HIS A 290 -17.06 16.30 -1.00
C HIS A 290 -18.35 16.60 -0.24
N THR A 291 -18.26 16.80 1.08
CA THR A 291 -19.36 17.10 1.99
C THR A 291 -19.71 18.60 2.04
N SER A 292 -20.96 18.90 2.37
CA SER A 292 -21.44 20.24 2.70
C SER A 292 -20.75 20.80 3.95
N PRO A 293 -20.73 22.13 4.15
CA PRO A 293 -20.19 22.73 5.36
C PRO A 293 -20.76 22.14 6.65
N GLU A 294 -22.06 21.85 6.70
CA GLU A 294 -22.73 21.28 7.87
C GLU A 294 -22.26 19.85 8.17
N GLN A 295 -22.06 19.04 7.12
CA GLN A 295 -21.53 17.68 7.25
C GLN A 295 -20.02 17.68 7.54
N GLN A 296 -19.26 18.69 7.09
CA GLN A 296 -17.87 18.89 7.50
C GLN A 296 -17.74 19.20 9.00
N GLU A 297 -18.67 19.94 9.61
CA GLU A 297 -18.69 20.11 11.07
C GLU A 297 -18.93 18.78 11.78
N ILE A 298 -19.82 17.92 11.24
CA ILE A 298 -20.02 16.56 11.77
C ILE A 298 -18.71 15.75 11.67
N MET A 299 -17.97 15.86 10.57
CA MET A 299 -16.67 15.20 10.44
C MET A 299 -15.70 15.64 11.54
N VAL A 300 -15.62 16.95 11.83
CA VAL A 300 -14.76 17.49 12.90
C VAL A 300 -15.20 16.97 14.27
N GLU A 301 -16.50 16.96 14.55
CA GLU A 301 -17.06 16.42 15.80
C GLU A 301 -16.68 14.94 15.98
N LEU A 302 -16.90 14.11 14.96
CA LEU A 302 -16.60 12.68 14.98
C LEU A 302 -15.10 12.40 15.15
N MET A 303 -14.23 13.11 14.43
CA MET A 303 -12.79 12.94 14.58
C MET A 303 -12.31 13.33 15.99
N LYS A 304 -12.81 14.44 16.54
CA LYS A 304 -12.46 14.86 17.91
C LYS A 304 -12.97 13.91 18.98
N GLU A 305 -14.16 13.34 18.78
CA GLU A 305 -14.74 12.38 19.72
C GLU A 305 -14.02 11.03 19.68
N TYR A 306 -13.89 10.42 18.50
CA TYR A 306 -13.35 9.08 18.37
C TYR A 306 -11.82 9.03 18.45
N TRP A 307 -11.12 10.08 18.03
CA TRP A 307 -9.66 10.15 18.09
C TRP A 307 -9.18 11.05 19.23
N GLY A 308 -10.03 11.41 20.19
CA GLY A 308 -9.63 12.20 21.37
C GLY A 308 -8.39 11.62 22.06
N GLY A 309 -7.40 12.46 22.36
CA GLY A 309 -6.10 12.05 22.94
C GLY A 309 -5.09 11.47 21.93
N MET A 310 -5.55 10.96 20.80
CA MET A 310 -4.72 10.48 19.68
C MET A 310 -4.57 11.54 18.57
N LEU A 311 -5.61 12.32 18.32
CA LEU A 311 -5.64 13.35 17.28
C LEU A 311 -4.68 14.50 17.60
N VAL A 312 -3.93 14.91 16.58
CA VAL A 312 -3.17 16.17 16.57
C VAL A 312 -4.04 17.24 15.93
N ASP A 313 -4.74 18.01 16.75
CA ASP A 313 -5.60 19.13 16.31
C ASP A 313 -5.00 20.51 16.60
N LEU A 314 -3.84 20.55 17.24
CA LEU A 314 -3.03 21.75 17.48
C LEU A 314 -1.54 21.46 17.23
N PRO A 315 -0.73 22.47 16.86
CA PRO A 315 0.73 22.34 16.84
C PRO A 315 1.27 21.93 18.22
N LEU A 316 2.30 21.10 18.23
CA LEU A 316 2.99 20.69 19.48
C LEU A 316 3.63 21.89 20.19
N ASP A 317 4.07 22.91 19.43
CA ASP A 317 4.49 24.20 19.94
C ASP A 317 3.51 25.29 19.47
N PRO A 318 2.54 25.69 20.32
CA PRO A 318 1.55 26.70 19.96
C PRO A 318 2.11 28.11 19.76
N SER A 319 3.37 28.36 20.12
CA SER A 319 4.01 29.68 19.97
C SER A 319 4.50 29.94 18.54
N GLN A 320 4.62 28.89 17.72
CA GLN A 320 5.06 29.01 16.33
C GLN A 320 3.91 29.40 15.40
N ALA A 321 4.17 30.33 14.49
CA ALA A 321 3.26 30.60 13.39
C ALA A 321 3.10 29.35 12.51
N SER A 322 1.92 29.15 11.92
CA SER A 322 1.66 27.98 11.07
C SER A 322 2.60 27.87 9.85
N GLU A 323 3.14 28.99 9.39
CA GLU A 323 4.04 29.07 8.24
C GLU A 323 5.51 28.75 8.60
N GLU A 324 5.86 28.81 9.88
CA GLU A 324 7.21 28.54 10.41
C GLU A 324 7.26 27.27 11.28
N THR A 325 6.13 26.57 11.38
CA THR A 325 5.98 25.39 12.23
C THR A 325 6.96 24.32 11.80
N LYS A 326 7.87 23.94 12.71
CA LYS A 326 8.83 22.86 12.46
C LYS A 326 8.11 21.52 12.40
N LEU A 327 8.53 20.67 11.46
CA LEU A 327 8.04 19.30 11.40
C LEU A 327 8.51 18.52 12.63
N PRO A 328 7.60 17.82 13.32
CA PRO A 328 7.93 17.03 14.50
C PRO A 328 8.75 15.79 14.12
N THR A 329 9.33 15.15 15.12
CA THR A 329 9.98 13.84 14.97
C THR A 329 8.95 12.70 15.10
N LEU A 330 9.34 11.47 14.77
CA LEU A 330 8.47 10.31 14.99
C LEU A 330 8.19 10.10 16.49
N LYS A 331 9.21 10.31 17.32
CA LYS A 331 9.11 10.21 18.77
C LYS A 331 8.09 11.18 19.37
N ASP A 332 8.03 12.40 18.85
CA ASP A 332 7.06 13.41 19.29
C ASP A 332 5.60 13.03 18.95
N LEU A 333 5.43 12.11 17.99
CA LEU A 333 4.16 11.72 17.40
C LEU A 333 3.75 10.27 17.72
N GLU A 334 4.38 9.65 18.71
CA GLU A 334 3.97 8.32 19.16
C GLU A 334 2.48 8.30 19.55
N ASN A 335 1.77 7.28 19.05
CA ASN A 335 0.34 7.07 19.23
C ASN A 335 -0.52 8.27 18.77
N LYS A 336 -0.06 9.01 17.76
CA LYS A 336 -0.77 10.15 17.18
C LYS A 336 -1.39 9.89 15.82
N ILE A 337 -2.58 10.48 15.61
CA ILE A 337 -3.30 10.52 14.35
C ILE A 337 -3.21 11.94 13.79
N LEU A 338 -2.70 12.05 12.57
CA LEU A 338 -2.51 13.28 11.82
C LEU A 338 -3.54 13.35 10.69
N VAL A 339 -4.17 14.50 10.49
CA VAL A 339 -5.11 14.70 9.39
C VAL A 339 -4.41 15.42 8.24
N LYS A 340 -4.49 14.84 7.05
CA LYS A 340 -4.14 15.54 5.80
C LYS A 340 -5.40 16.03 5.12
N VAL A 341 -5.54 17.35 5.01
CA VAL A 341 -6.75 17.99 4.45
C VAL A 341 -6.38 19.32 3.79
N LYS A 342 -7.21 19.78 2.85
CA LYS A 342 -6.96 21.01 2.09
C LYS A 342 -6.89 22.25 2.99
N ARG A 343 -5.88 23.08 2.78
CA ARG A 343 -5.76 24.38 3.46
C ARG A 343 -6.68 25.42 2.83
N VAL A 344 -7.36 26.19 3.67
CA VAL A 344 -8.15 27.36 3.24
C VAL A 344 -7.18 28.51 3.01
N SER A 345 -7.09 29.01 1.77
CA SER A 345 -6.30 30.19 1.46
C SER A 345 -7.00 31.44 2.02
N HIS A 346 -6.48 32.01 3.11
CA HIS A 346 -6.85 33.36 3.51
C HIS A 346 -6.14 34.33 2.56
N LYS A 347 -6.81 34.77 1.50
CA LYS A 347 -6.40 36.04 0.89
C LYS A 347 -6.59 37.11 1.96
N PRO A 348 -5.57 37.92 2.29
CA PRO A 348 -5.77 39.10 3.12
C PRO A 348 -6.90 39.90 2.47
N THR A 349 -7.97 40.13 3.20
CA THR A 349 -9.03 41.02 2.75
C THR A 349 -8.44 42.41 2.80
N GLU A 350 -7.94 42.90 1.67
CA GLU A 350 -7.65 44.32 1.54
C GLU A 350 -8.94 45.06 1.89
N ALA A 351 -8.83 45.93 2.90
CA ALA A 351 -9.92 46.74 3.39
C ALA A 351 -10.58 47.47 2.20
N ALA A 352 -11.92 47.43 2.18
CA ALA A 352 -12.74 48.01 1.14
C ALA A 352 -12.32 49.46 0.78
N ALA A 353 -11.67 49.63 -0.37
CA ALA A 353 -11.53 50.93 -1.01
C ALA A 353 -12.81 51.20 -1.83
N LYS A 354 -13.43 52.35 -1.53
CA LYS A 354 -14.65 52.90 -2.15
C LYS A 354 -14.45 53.22 -3.66
N PRO A 355 -15.55 53.37 -4.44
CA PRO A 355 -15.50 53.34 -5.90
C PRO A 355 -15.27 54.74 -6.50
N THR A 356 -14.46 54.82 -7.56
CA THR A 356 -14.46 56.00 -8.42
C THR A 356 -14.20 55.65 -9.89
N THR A 357 -15.24 55.90 -10.69
CA THR A 357 -15.28 56.36 -12.09
C THR A 357 -14.66 55.57 -13.25
N LEU A 358 -15.55 55.33 -14.22
CA LEU A 358 -15.43 54.91 -15.62
C LEU A 358 -14.28 55.55 -16.42
N GLN A 359 -13.54 54.74 -17.18
CA GLN A 359 -13.22 54.97 -18.60
C GLN A 359 -12.64 53.70 -19.27
N ALA A 360 -13.01 53.47 -20.52
CA ALA A 360 -12.73 52.30 -21.37
C ALA A 360 -11.57 52.59 -22.37
N PRO A 361 -11.33 51.76 -23.41
CA PRO A 361 -10.71 50.43 -23.40
C PRO A 361 -9.39 50.41 -24.21
N ALA A 362 -8.39 49.61 -23.82
CA ALA A 362 -7.15 49.45 -24.60
C ALA A 362 -6.87 47.97 -24.95
N GLN A 363 -7.14 47.68 -26.21
CA GLN A 363 -6.52 46.75 -27.17
C GLN A 363 -5.77 45.51 -26.67
N LEU A 364 -6.31 44.36 -27.07
CA LEU A 364 -5.74 43.01 -27.02
C LEU A 364 -4.53 42.88 -27.96
N THR A 365 -3.40 42.42 -27.43
CA THR A 365 -2.36 41.71 -28.19
C THR A 365 -2.29 40.26 -27.68
N PRO A 366 -2.31 39.24 -28.56
CA PRO A 366 -2.31 37.85 -28.12
C PRO A 366 -0.88 37.40 -27.81
N GLN A 367 -0.51 37.38 -26.54
CA GLN A 367 0.63 36.59 -26.08
C GLN A 367 0.16 35.17 -25.80
N GLN A 368 0.77 34.22 -26.53
CA GLN A 368 0.59 32.79 -26.41
C GLN A 368 0.93 32.34 -24.98
N SER A 369 -0.08 32.11 -24.16
CA SER A 369 0.06 31.42 -22.88
C SER A 369 0.19 29.93 -23.15
N ASN A 370 1.37 29.38 -22.86
CA ASN A 370 1.59 27.95 -22.68
C ASN A 370 0.54 27.41 -21.70
N GLN A 371 -0.15 26.36 -22.12
CA GLN A 371 -1.15 25.64 -21.33
C GLN A 371 -0.45 25.00 -20.13
N SER A 372 -0.70 25.56 -18.94
CA SER A 372 -0.33 24.97 -17.66
C SER A 372 -1.18 23.72 -17.42
N ALA A 373 -0.52 22.60 -17.15
CA ALA A 373 -1.13 21.32 -16.80
C ALA A 373 -2.13 21.48 -15.65
N GLN A 374 -3.38 21.09 -15.90
CA GLN A 374 -4.41 20.94 -14.87
C GLN A 374 -3.98 19.82 -13.91
N SER A 375 -3.93 20.15 -12.62
CA SER A 375 -3.76 19.19 -11.54
C SER A 375 -5.10 18.46 -11.32
N ASP A 376 -5.20 17.24 -11.83
CA ASP A 376 -6.35 16.35 -11.63
C ASP A 376 -6.38 15.79 -10.20
N MET A 377 -6.99 16.57 -9.30
CA MET A 377 -7.67 16.05 -8.11
C MET A 377 -9.08 15.58 -8.47
N THR A 378 -9.24 14.95 -9.63
CA THR A 378 -10.48 14.47 -10.22
C THR A 378 -10.29 13.05 -10.72
N SER A 379 -11.17 12.16 -10.27
CA SER A 379 -11.43 10.90 -10.96
C SER A 379 -12.09 11.21 -12.31
N ASP A 380 -11.31 11.53 -13.33
CA ASP A 380 -11.87 11.70 -14.68
C ASP A 380 -12.15 10.34 -15.31
N SER A 381 -13.42 9.97 -15.25
CA SER A 381 -14.06 9.05 -16.18
C SER A 381 -14.28 9.78 -17.52
N GLU A 382 -13.29 9.72 -18.42
CA GLU A 382 -13.49 10.09 -19.82
C GLU A 382 -14.09 8.90 -20.58
N ASP A 383 -15.41 8.92 -20.82
CA ASP A 383 -16.04 8.17 -21.90
C ASP A 383 -16.31 9.12 -23.07
N ALA A 384 -15.96 8.68 -24.27
CA ALA A 384 -16.08 9.44 -25.50
C ALA A 384 -17.54 9.45 -25.98
N GLY A 385 -18.18 10.62 -25.93
CA GLY A 385 -19.47 10.83 -26.57
C GLY A 385 -19.77 12.31 -26.70
N ALA A 386 -19.69 12.85 -27.92
CA ALA A 386 -20.06 14.22 -28.22
C ALA A 386 -21.56 14.46 -27.91
N GLY A 387 -21.82 15.04 -26.75
CA GLY A 387 -23.11 15.54 -26.33
C GLY A 387 -22.91 16.68 -25.33
N SER A 388 -23.44 17.86 -25.62
CA SER A 388 -23.32 19.04 -24.78
C SER A 388 -24.06 18.85 -23.44
N GLU A 389 -23.35 18.44 -22.39
CA GLU A 389 -23.85 18.43 -21.01
C GLU A 389 -23.30 19.62 -20.20
N LYS A 390 -24.12 20.10 -19.27
CA LYS A 390 -23.81 21.24 -18.38
C LYS A 390 -22.52 20.97 -17.57
N PRO A 391 -21.73 22.01 -17.25
CA PRO A 391 -20.58 21.85 -16.38
C PRO A 391 -20.99 21.30 -15.01
N PRO A 392 -20.21 20.40 -14.40
CA PRO A 392 -20.48 19.83 -13.08
C PRO A 392 -20.56 20.93 -12.01
N ALA A 393 -21.36 20.67 -10.96
CA ALA A 393 -21.49 21.59 -9.83
C ALA A 393 -20.12 21.84 -9.15
N PRO A 394 -19.84 23.07 -8.68
CA PRO A 394 -18.57 23.38 -8.04
C PRO A 394 -18.39 22.55 -6.75
N LYS A 395 -17.21 21.94 -6.59
CA LYS A 395 -16.86 21.18 -5.38
C LYS A 395 -17.03 22.05 -4.12
N PRO A 396 -17.56 21.51 -3.01
CA PRO A 396 -17.72 22.25 -1.77
C PRO A 396 -16.36 22.72 -1.24
N LYS A 397 -16.33 23.91 -0.65
CA LYS A 397 -15.11 24.46 -0.03
C LYS A 397 -14.93 23.83 1.34
N VAL A 398 -13.68 23.50 1.69
CA VAL A 398 -13.33 23.04 3.03
C VAL A 398 -13.55 24.19 4.03
N ILE A 399 -14.23 23.91 5.14
CA ILE A 399 -14.47 24.87 6.22
C ILE A 399 -13.21 25.08 7.05
N ASP A 400 -13.10 26.24 7.69
CA ASP A 400 -11.94 26.60 8.53
C ASP A 400 -11.70 25.59 9.67
N ALA A 401 -12.76 25.14 10.34
CA ALA A 401 -12.67 24.16 11.43
C ALA A 401 -12.03 22.84 10.99
N LEU A 402 -12.40 22.32 9.83
CA LEU A 402 -11.82 21.11 9.23
C LEU A 402 -10.39 21.37 8.75
N SER A 403 -10.15 22.51 8.10
CA SER A 403 -8.83 22.90 7.58
C SER A 403 -7.77 22.99 8.69
N LYS A 404 -8.15 23.46 9.88
CA LYS A 404 -7.28 23.58 11.06
C LYS A 404 -6.77 22.23 11.59
N LEU A 405 -7.48 21.12 11.34
CA LEU A 405 -6.99 19.78 11.69
C LEU A 405 -5.78 19.36 10.83
N GLY A 406 -5.58 20.00 9.67
CA GLY A 406 -4.39 19.83 8.82
C GLY A 406 -3.14 20.51 9.37
N VAL A 407 -2.78 20.23 10.63
CA VAL A 407 -1.69 20.88 11.38
C VAL A 407 -0.36 20.73 10.62
N TYR A 408 0.08 19.49 10.42
CA TYR A 408 1.36 19.16 9.78
C TYR A 408 1.23 18.69 8.32
N PHE A 409 0.01 18.45 7.85
CA PHE A 409 -0.28 17.94 6.50
C PHE A 409 -1.34 18.79 5.79
N GLY A 410 -1.01 20.07 5.57
CA GLY A 410 -1.87 20.98 4.82
C GLY A 410 -1.81 20.70 3.32
N GLY A 411 -2.92 20.32 2.71
CA GLY A 411 -3.00 20.07 1.27
C GLY A 411 -3.10 21.37 0.46
N TYR A 412 -2.22 21.53 -0.53
CA TYR A 412 -2.23 22.65 -1.47
C TYR A 412 -2.32 22.16 -2.91
N HIS A 413 -2.90 23.01 -3.78
CA HIS A 413 -2.92 22.76 -5.22
C HIS A 413 -1.53 23.02 -5.80
N TYR A 414 -0.99 22.02 -6.49
CA TYR A 414 0.30 22.14 -7.15
C TYR A 414 0.22 23.11 -8.33
N LYS A 415 1.12 24.09 -8.37
CA LYS A 415 1.26 25.06 -9.47
C LYS A 415 2.70 25.18 -9.98
N GLY A 416 3.62 24.49 -9.34
CA GLY A 416 5.07 24.66 -9.49
C GLY A 416 5.76 24.41 -8.15
N LEU A 417 7.09 24.28 -8.20
CA LEU A 417 7.94 24.11 -7.01
C LEU A 417 8.55 25.44 -6.52
N ASP A 418 8.32 26.51 -7.27
CA ASP A 418 8.78 27.88 -7.03
C ASP A 418 7.71 28.78 -6.39
N VAL A 419 6.50 28.23 -6.17
CA VAL A 419 5.40 28.97 -5.56
C VAL A 419 5.59 29.14 -4.04
N PRO A 420 5.06 30.21 -3.42
CA PRO A 420 5.22 30.45 -1.97
C PRO A 420 4.77 29.27 -1.11
N GLU A 421 3.69 28.59 -1.52
CA GLU A 421 3.16 27.43 -0.81
C GLU A 421 4.16 26.26 -0.72
N ALA A 422 5.08 26.15 -1.68
CA ALA A 422 6.13 25.13 -1.70
C ALA A 422 7.21 25.35 -0.63
N ASN A 423 7.21 26.49 0.06
CA ASN A 423 8.14 26.81 1.16
C ASN A 423 7.53 26.60 2.55
N ILE A 424 6.23 26.29 2.64
CA ILE A 424 5.56 26.07 3.93
C ILE A 424 5.95 24.67 4.45
N PRO A 425 6.58 24.53 5.63
CA PRO A 425 7.08 23.23 6.10
C PRO A 425 6.05 22.11 6.15
N THR A 426 4.80 22.46 6.44
CA THR A 426 3.67 21.52 6.63
C THR A 426 2.86 21.28 5.35
N HIS A 427 3.29 21.81 4.20
CA HIS A 427 2.53 21.63 2.97
C HIS A 427 2.71 20.23 2.40
N VAL A 428 1.67 19.77 1.70
CA VAL A 428 1.66 18.51 0.98
C VAL A 428 1.17 18.78 -0.44
N PHE A 429 2.02 18.51 -1.42
CA PHE A 429 1.56 18.34 -2.80
C PHE A 429 1.20 16.89 -3.05
N SER A 430 0.13 16.68 -3.81
CA SER A 430 -0.37 15.35 -4.16
C SER A 430 -0.56 15.32 -5.66
N LEU A 431 0.22 14.47 -6.34
CA LEU A 431 0.29 14.39 -7.79
C LEU A 431 0.03 12.98 -8.28
N SER A 432 -0.68 12.86 -9.40
CA SER A 432 -0.82 11.58 -10.09
C SER A 432 0.54 11.08 -10.56
N GLU A 433 0.68 9.76 -10.75
CA GLU A 433 1.91 9.16 -11.27
C GLU A 433 2.41 9.87 -12.55
N LYS A 434 1.49 10.24 -13.45
CA LYS A 434 1.80 10.88 -14.73
C LYS A 434 2.35 12.29 -14.50
N THR A 435 1.63 13.11 -13.74
CA THR A 435 2.03 14.49 -13.47
C THR A 435 3.38 14.55 -12.76
N LEU A 436 3.62 13.64 -11.82
CA LEU A 436 4.88 13.62 -11.09
C LEU A 436 6.06 13.19 -11.98
N MET A 437 5.83 12.32 -12.97
CA MET A 437 6.83 12.01 -14.01
C MET A 437 7.12 13.22 -14.90
N GLU A 438 6.09 13.97 -15.32
CA GLU A 438 6.29 15.20 -16.09
C GLU A 438 7.10 16.24 -15.29
N VAL A 439 6.86 16.35 -13.97
CA VAL A 439 7.66 17.21 -13.09
C VAL A 439 9.10 16.69 -12.96
N HIS A 440 9.30 15.38 -12.91
CA HIS A 440 10.65 14.79 -12.89
C HIS A 440 11.41 15.06 -14.19
N GLU A 441 10.76 14.97 -15.35
CA GLU A 441 11.36 15.25 -16.65
C GLU A 441 11.70 16.73 -16.83
N THR A 442 10.86 17.62 -16.30
CA THR A 442 11.02 19.07 -16.49
C THR A 442 11.89 19.73 -15.41
N ASN A 443 11.81 19.28 -14.15
CA ASN A 443 12.42 19.92 -12.99
C ASN A 443 13.00 18.91 -11.97
N PRO A 444 13.88 17.97 -12.38
CA PRO A 444 14.33 16.85 -11.52
C PRO A 444 15.05 17.32 -10.25
N THR A 445 15.92 18.33 -10.35
CA THR A 445 16.68 18.88 -9.21
C THR A 445 15.77 19.55 -8.20
N ALA A 446 14.84 20.39 -8.66
CA ALA A 446 13.91 21.08 -7.78
C ALA A 446 12.98 20.08 -7.08
N LEU A 447 12.49 19.06 -7.81
CA LEU A 447 11.66 18.00 -7.23
C LEU A 447 12.41 17.25 -6.12
N PHE A 448 13.66 16.87 -6.37
CA PHE A 448 14.46 16.17 -5.37
C PHE A 448 14.74 17.04 -4.14
N GLN A 449 15.13 18.31 -4.34
CA GLN A 449 15.36 19.24 -3.21
C GLN A 449 14.10 19.50 -2.40
N HIS A 450 12.97 19.65 -3.07
CA HIS A 450 11.68 19.76 -2.41
C HIS A 450 11.42 18.55 -1.50
N ASN A 451 11.56 17.34 -2.04
CA ASN A 451 11.27 16.09 -1.32
C ASN A 451 12.26 15.78 -0.18
N LYS A 452 13.38 16.49 -0.07
CA LYS A 452 14.25 16.39 1.12
C LYS A 452 13.62 17.03 2.36
N ASN A 453 12.82 18.06 2.16
CA ASN A 453 12.33 18.93 3.24
C ASN A 453 10.81 18.86 3.43
N PHE A 454 10.07 18.69 2.34
CA PHE A 454 8.60 18.82 2.29
C PHE A 454 7.93 17.55 1.75
N PHE A 455 6.62 17.43 1.98
CA PHE A 455 5.87 16.24 1.62
C PHE A 455 5.37 16.25 0.18
N MET A 456 5.62 15.14 -0.51
CA MET A 456 5.00 14.81 -1.79
C MET A 456 4.24 13.49 -1.65
N ARG A 457 3.03 13.45 -2.20
CA ARG A 457 2.23 12.24 -2.36
C ARG A 457 2.09 11.88 -3.84
N ALA A 458 2.49 10.65 -4.17
CA ALA A 458 2.23 10.03 -5.47
C ALA A 458 1.05 9.07 -5.36
N TYR A 459 0.16 9.05 -6.37
CA TYR A 459 -0.95 8.09 -6.43
C TYR A 459 -1.20 7.59 -7.86
N PRO A 460 -1.82 6.39 -8.02
CA PRO A 460 -2.06 5.80 -9.33
C PRO A 460 -3.06 6.65 -10.16
N LYS A 461 -2.89 6.69 -11.49
CA LYS A 461 -3.80 7.42 -12.40
C LYS A 461 -5.23 6.87 -12.35
N GLY A 462 -6.24 7.72 -12.44
CA GLY A 462 -7.67 7.34 -12.49
C GLY A 462 -8.05 6.34 -13.61
N LEU A 463 -7.32 6.32 -14.73
CA LEU A 463 -7.51 5.34 -15.81
C LEU A 463 -7.09 3.91 -15.45
N ARG A 464 -6.49 3.67 -14.27
CA ARG A 464 -6.18 2.32 -13.75
C ARG A 464 -7.43 1.66 -13.18
N VAL A 465 -8.43 1.47 -14.04
CA VAL A 465 -9.73 0.84 -13.73
C VAL A 465 -9.58 -0.52 -13.05
N THR A 466 -8.52 -1.27 -13.39
CA THR A 466 -8.18 -2.58 -12.81
C THR A 466 -7.53 -2.51 -11.43
N SER A 467 -7.32 -1.30 -10.87
CA SER A 467 -6.57 -1.05 -9.63
C SER A 467 -5.11 -1.52 -9.66
N SER A 468 -4.49 -1.57 -10.85
CA SER A 468 -3.04 -1.83 -10.96
C SER A 468 -2.22 -0.76 -10.23
N ASN A 469 -1.02 -1.11 -9.78
CA ASN A 469 -0.11 -0.18 -9.12
C ASN A 469 0.94 0.41 -10.06
N LEU A 470 1.37 1.61 -9.71
CA LEU A 470 2.60 2.24 -10.16
C LEU A 470 3.84 1.47 -9.65
N ASN A 471 5.01 1.69 -10.24
CA ASN A 471 6.27 1.19 -9.67
C ASN A 471 6.76 2.12 -8.55
N PRO A 472 6.66 1.74 -7.26
CA PRO A 472 6.93 2.66 -6.18
C PRO A 472 8.41 3.05 -6.06
N ALA A 473 9.33 2.19 -6.50
CA ALA A 473 10.77 2.42 -6.41
C ALA A 473 11.21 3.69 -7.15
N ILE A 474 10.56 4.00 -8.27
CA ILE A 474 10.85 5.19 -9.08
C ILE A 474 10.62 6.47 -8.25
N PHE A 475 9.52 6.51 -7.51
CA PHE A 475 9.15 7.68 -6.70
C PHE A 475 9.98 7.77 -5.42
N TRP A 476 10.30 6.64 -4.78
CA TRP A 476 11.23 6.64 -3.64
C TRP A 476 12.62 7.14 -4.03
N ARG A 477 13.11 6.80 -5.23
CA ARG A 477 14.39 7.33 -5.77
C ARG A 477 14.36 8.83 -6.06
N GLN A 478 13.18 9.43 -6.16
CA GLN A 478 12.98 10.88 -6.23
C GLN A 478 12.73 11.52 -4.85
N GLY A 479 12.80 10.73 -3.77
CA GLY A 479 12.63 11.19 -2.39
C GLY A 479 11.17 11.32 -1.92
N VAL A 480 10.20 10.90 -2.73
CA VAL A 480 8.77 11.01 -2.43
C VAL A 480 8.42 10.12 -1.23
N GLN A 481 7.81 10.70 -0.21
CA GLN A 481 7.54 10.03 1.07
C GLN A 481 6.27 9.17 1.04
N ILE A 482 5.19 9.70 0.46
CA ILE A 482 3.86 9.10 0.48
C ILE A 482 3.58 8.52 -0.91
N VAL A 483 4.02 7.29 -1.16
CA VAL A 483 3.74 6.59 -2.42
C VAL A 483 2.54 5.68 -2.20
N ALA A 484 1.35 6.18 -2.51
CA ALA A 484 0.10 5.50 -2.22
C ALA A 484 -0.18 4.40 -3.27
N LEU A 485 -0.47 3.18 -2.81
CA LEU A 485 -0.76 2.02 -3.66
C LEU A 485 -2.18 1.50 -3.42
N ASN A 486 -2.74 0.76 -4.36
CA ASN A 486 -3.97 -0.02 -4.20
C ASN A 486 -3.65 -1.34 -3.47
N TRP A 487 -3.98 -1.43 -2.17
CA TRP A 487 -3.61 -2.56 -1.29
C TRP A 487 -4.39 -3.86 -1.51
N GLN A 488 -5.51 -3.77 -2.21
CA GLN A 488 -6.35 -4.89 -2.63
C GLN A 488 -5.81 -5.60 -3.90
N ARG A 489 -4.76 -5.06 -4.52
CA ARG A 489 -4.14 -5.59 -5.74
C ARG A 489 -2.77 -6.20 -5.44
N TRP A 490 -2.62 -7.50 -5.71
CA TRP A 490 -1.35 -8.21 -5.60
C TRP A 490 -0.57 -8.15 -6.91
N ASP A 491 0.33 -7.18 -7.00
CA ASP A 491 1.23 -7.00 -8.13
C ASP A 491 2.65 -6.64 -7.68
N GLY A 492 3.52 -6.37 -8.67
CA GLY A 492 4.93 -6.08 -8.41
C GLY A 492 5.15 -4.89 -7.48
N GLY A 493 4.30 -3.86 -7.55
CA GLY A 493 4.35 -2.70 -6.69
C GLY A 493 4.09 -3.06 -5.23
N MET A 494 3.07 -3.88 -4.96
CA MET A 494 2.77 -4.35 -3.59
C MET A 494 3.88 -5.26 -3.03
N MET A 495 4.51 -6.07 -3.87
CA MET A 495 5.67 -6.89 -3.46
C MET A 495 6.88 -6.03 -3.08
N GLN A 496 7.13 -4.94 -3.81
CA GLN A 496 8.17 -3.97 -3.47
C GLN A 496 7.81 -3.16 -2.22
N ASN A 497 6.52 -2.85 -2.01
CA ASN A 497 6.03 -2.19 -0.80
C ASN A 497 6.30 -3.04 0.45
N GLU A 498 6.00 -4.33 0.40
CA GLU A 498 6.36 -5.26 1.48
C GLU A 498 7.87 -5.25 1.74
N ALA A 499 8.68 -5.36 0.69
CA ALA A 499 10.13 -5.38 0.80
C ALA A 499 10.71 -4.08 1.40
N MET A 500 10.08 -2.94 1.09
CA MET A 500 10.49 -1.62 1.58
C MET A 500 10.26 -1.49 3.08
N PHE A 501 9.09 -1.93 3.57
CA PHE A 501 8.62 -1.68 4.93
C PHE A 501 8.80 -2.86 5.89
N ALA A 502 9.29 -4.01 5.43
CA ALA A 502 9.54 -5.22 6.24
C ALA A 502 10.31 -4.97 7.55
N GLY A 503 9.62 -5.12 8.68
CA GLY A 503 10.16 -4.97 10.03
C GLY A 503 10.43 -3.52 10.46
N THR A 504 9.82 -2.54 9.78
CA THR A 504 10.09 -1.10 10.00
C THR A 504 8.89 -0.34 10.58
N SER A 505 7.85 -1.07 11.00
CA SER A 505 6.63 -0.48 11.58
C SER A 505 5.97 0.58 10.66
N GLY A 506 6.17 0.45 9.34
CA GLY A 506 5.61 1.28 8.28
C GLY A 506 6.33 2.60 8.00
N TRP A 507 7.47 2.85 8.65
CA TRP A 507 8.29 4.06 8.49
C TRP A 507 9.75 3.70 8.23
N VAL A 508 10.30 4.17 7.10
CA VAL A 508 11.68 3.88 6.70
C VAL A 508 12.45 5.19 6.58
N LEU A 509 13.51 5.36 7.37
CA LEU A 509 14.38 6.53 7.25
C LEU A 509 14.98 6.57 5.84
N LYS A 510 14.91 7.72 5.17
CA LYS A 510 15.50 7.90 3.85
C LYS A 510 17.02 7.72 3.90
N PRO A 511 17.68 7.33 2.80
CA PRO A 511 19.14 7.32 2.73
C PRO A 511 19.75 8.68 3.10
N GLN A 512 20.98 8.71 3.61
CA GLN A 512 21.57 9.93 4.20
C GLN A 512 21.49 11.17 3.29
N GLY A 513 21.76 11.04 1.98
CA GLY A 513 21.69 12.16 1.05
C GLY A 513 20.29 12.65 0.68
N TYR A 514 19.27 11.84 0.96
CA TYR A 514 17.85 12.13 0.68
C TYR A 514 17.18 12.85 1.86
N ARG A 515 17.91 13.07 2.94
CA ARG A 515 17.46 13.78 4.15
C ARG A 515 17.64 15.28 3.99
N SER A 516 16.87 16.04 4.76
CA SER A 516 16.94 17.51 4.88
C SER A 516 18.36 18.03 5.13
N ALA A 517 19.17 17.34 5.94
CA ALA A 517 20.56 17.71 6.22
C ALA A 517 21.60 17.22 5.17
N GLY A 518 21.17 16.48 4.14
CA GLY A 518 22.09 15.94 3.12
C GLY A 518 22.60 17.02 2.16
N TYR A 519 23.83 16.89 1.68
CA TYR A 519 24.45 17.89 0.78
C TYR A 519 24.06 17.74 -0.69
N GLY A 520 23.57 16.58 -1.12
CA GLY A 520 23.25 16.30 -2.53
C GLY A 520 22.11 17.15 -3.08
N THR A 521 22.31 17.69 -4.29
CA THR A 521 21.32 18.49 -5.03
C THR A 521 20.43 17.64 -5.94
N THR A 522 20.94 16.48 -6.37
CA THR A 522 20.24 15.49 -7.22
C THR A 522 20.40 14.09 -6.63
N PRO A 523 19.56 13.10 -7.02
CA PRO A 523 19.76 11.71 -6.65
C PRO A 523 21.17 11.20 -6.94
N LYS A 524 21.73 11.59 -8.09
CA LYS A 524 23.05 11.18 -8.57
C LYS A 524 24.18 11.53 -7.61
N ASP A 525 24.13 12.72 -7.01
CA ASP A 525 25.19 13.23 -6.13
C ASP A 525 24.84 13.07 -4.64
N ALA A 526 23.60 12.69 -4.33
CA ALA A 526 23.12 12.52 -2.96
C ALA A 526 23.54 11.18 -2.35
N ILE A 527 23.65 10.13 -3.15
CA ILE A 527 23.95 8.80 -2.64
C ILE A 527 25.11 8.17 -3.41
N GLU A 528 25.94 7.41 -2.68
CA GLU A 528 26.97 6.61 -3.30
C GLU A 528 26.32 5.47 -4.09
N HIS A 529 26.56 5.44 -5.39
CA HIS A 529 26.19 4.31 -6.24
C HIS A 529 27.27 3.23 -6.18
N HIS A 530 26.82 1.99 -6.28
CA HIS A 530 27.68 0.82 -6.30
C HIS A 530 27.54 0.01 -7.59
N ASN A 531 28.54 -0.84 -7.83
CA ASN A 531 28.49 -1.97 -8.75
C ASN A 531 28.15 -3.24 -7.96
N LEU A 532 27.29 -4.09 -8.53
CA LEU A 532 26.82 -5.34 -7.94
C LEU A 532 27.15 -6.55 -8.81
N ASP A 533 27.77 -7.54 -8.18
CA ASP A 533 27.77 -8.93 -8.62
C ASP A 533 26.92 -9.76 -7.66
N LEU A 534 25.86 -10.37 -8.18
CA LEU A 534 24.93 -11.22 -7.43
C LEU A 534 24.86 -12.61 -8.06
N SER A 535 25.20 -13.64 -7.30
CA SER A 535 25.11 -15.04 -7.70
C SER A 535 24.25 -15.81 -6.71
N ILE A 536 23.25 -16.53 -7.19
CA ILE A 536 22.28 -17.27 -6.38
C ILE A 536 22.29 -18.72 -6.86
N GLU A 537 22.85 -19.61 -6.05
CA GLU A 537 22.81 -21.06 -6.23
C GLU A 537 21.53 -21.60 -5.60
N PHE A 538 20.61 -22.11 -6.43
CA PHE A 538 19.37 -22.75 -5.99
C PHE A 538 19.61 -24.23 -5.73
N LEU A 539 19.43 -24.67 -4.49
CA LEU A 539 19.63 -26.08 -4.12
C LEU A 539 18.32 -26.86 -4.23
N ALA A 540 17.32 -26.47 -3.44
CA ALA A 540 16.03 -27.14 -3.42
C ALA A 540 14.92 -26.23 -2.89
N GLY A 541 13.67 -26.56 -3.23
CA GLY A 541 12.47 -25.99 -2.64
C GLY A 541 11.67 -27.03 -1.88
N GLN A 542 10.86 -26.57 -0.94
CA GLN A 542 9.95 -27.40 -0.17
C GLN A 542 8.61 -26.68 0.03
N ASP A 543 7.52 -27.45 0.03
CA ASP A 543 6.16 -27.00 0.35
C ASP A 543 5.73 -25.73 -0.39
N ILE A 544 6.18 -25.59 -1.64
CA ILE A 544 5.82 -24.45 -2.49
C ILE A 544 4.30 -24.51 -2.73
N PRO A 545 3.55 -23.44 -2.42
CA PRO A 545 2.11 -23.42 -2.61
C PRO A 545 1.77 -23.52 -4.10
N LEU A 546 0.63 -24.14 -4.43
CA LEU A 546 0.12 -24.21 -5.79
C LEU A 546 -0.41 -22.85 -6.25
N PRO A 547 -0.41 -22.57 -7.57
CA PRO A 547 -1.08 -21.40 -8.13
C PRO A 547 -2.62 -21.48 -7.96
N PRO A 548 -3.35 -20.37 -8.18
CA PRO A 548 -4.76 -20.22 -7.78
C PRO A 548 -5.74 -21.27 -8.32
N ASP A 549 -5.49 -21.77 -9.53
CA ASP A 549 -6.38 -22.66 -10.28
C ASP A 549 -5.82 -24.09 -10.39
N GLU A 550 -4.71 -24.40 -9.71
CA GLU A 550 -4.07 -25.72 -9.70
C GLU A 550 -4.35 -26.45 -8.39
N ASP A 551 -4.88 -27.65 -8.50
CA ASP A 551 -5.26 -28.51 -7.38
C ASP A 551 -4.48 -29.83 -7.36
N ASP A 552 -3.79 -30.20 -8.46
CA ASP A 552 -2.94 -31.39 -8.54
C ASP A 552 -1.45 -31.01 -8.48
N PRO A 553 -0.73 -31.37 -7.39
CA PRO A 553 0.71 -31.18 -7.28
C PRO A 553 1.57 -31.79 -8.41
N LYS A 554 1.02 -32.72 -9.21
CA LYS A 554 1.73 -33.36 -10.34
C LYS A 554 1.76 -32.50 -11.60
N ASP A 555 0.76 -31.64 -11.76
CA ASP A 555 0.64 -30.75 -12.92
C ASP A 555 1.43 -29.46 -12.73
N PHE A 556 1.73 -29.13 -11.47
CA PHE A 556 2.59 -28.01 -11.06
C PHE A 556 4.03 -28.16 -11.54
N LYS A 557 4.50 -27.20 -12.33
CA LYS A 557 5.85 -27.15 -12.89
C LYS A 557 6.65 -25.93 -12.44
N PRO A 558 7.08 -25.86 -11.17
CA PRO A 558 7.72 -24.66 -10.65
C PRO A 558 9.06 -24.37 -11.30
N TYR A 559 9.26 -23.10 -11.66
CA TYR A 559 10.57 -22.49 -11.83
C TYR A 559 10.69 -21.20 -11.01
N VAL A 560 11.89 -20.84 -10.60
CA VAL A 560 12.14 -19.59 -9.88
C VAL A 560 12.62 -18.52 -10.85
N LYS A 561 11.85 -17.45 -10.97
CA LYS A 561 12.23 -16.23 -11.66
C LYS A 561 12.80 -15.22 -10.68
N VAL A 562 14.02 -14.75 -10.95
CA VAL A 562 14.67 -13.69 -10.18
C VAL A 562 14.67 -12.41 -11.01
N GLU A 563 14.14 -11.33 -10.43
CA GLU A 563 14.09 -10.01 -11.03
C GLU A 563 14.83 -9.01 -10.14
N LEU A 564 15.78 -8.26 -10.71
CA LEU A 564 16.50 -7.20 -10.03
C LEU A 564 15.95 -5.84 -10.50
N HIS A 565 15.59 -4.98 -9.54
CA HIS A 565 15.03 -3.65 -9.76
C HIS A 565 16.05 -2.60 -9.32
N VAL A 566 16.77 -2.02 -10.27
CA VAL A 566 17.82 -1.02 -10.01
C VAL A 566 17.39 0.36 -10.50
N GLU A 567 18.12 1.39 -10.10
CA GLU A 567 17.95 2.72 -10.67
C GLU A 567 18.38 2.69 -12.14
N LYS A 568 17.47 3.10 -13.03
CA LYS A 568 17.78 3.22 -14.44
C LYS A 568 18.55 4.49 -14.73
N PRO A 569 19.36 4.52 -15.82
CA PRO A 569 20.03 5.73 -16.22
C PRO A 569 19.11 6.94 -16.36
N GLU A 570 17.94 6.72 -16.96
CA GLU A 570 16.94 7.75 -17.26
C GLU A 570 16.40 8.39 -15.97
N GLU A 571 16.16 7.59 -14.93
CA GLU A 571 15.61 8.04 -13.64
C GLU A 571 16.51 9.03 -12.90
N GLY A 572 17.84 8.95 -13.07
CA GLY A 572 18.76 9.90 -12.44
C GLY A 572 19.26 11.00 -13.37
N MET A 573 18.89 10.97 -14.65
CA MET A 573 19.24 12.02 -15.64
C MET A 573 18.06 12.95 -15.95
N GLY A 574 16.87 12.70 -15.39
CA GLY A 574 15.67 13.47 -15.69
C GLY A 574 15.12 13.18 -17.09
N GLU A 575 15.44 12.01 -17.64
CA GLU A 575 14.95 11.57 -18.94
C GLU A 575 13.59 10.89 -18.81
N PRO A 576 12.80 10.80 -19.91
CA PRO A 576 11.50 10.14 -19.89
C PRO A 576 11.58 8.70 -19.38
N ILE A 577 10.78 8.39 -18.37
CA ILE A 577 10.82 7.08 -17.71
C ILE A 577 10.11 6.04 -18.58
N PRO A 578 10.81 4.96 -19.02
CA PRO A 578 10.21 3.97 -19.91
C PRO A 578 8.97 3.29 -19.33
N GLY A 579 7.89 3.25 -20.12
CA GLY A 579 6.63 2.60 -19.74
C GLY A 579 5.75 3.43 -18.79
N GLY A 580 5.99 4.74 -18.67
CA GLY A 580 5.15 5.66 -17.89
C GLY A 580 5.07 5.27 -16.42
N GLY A 581 6.17 4.74 -15.87
CA GLY A 581 6.32 4.27 -14.49
C GLY A 581 5.28 3.25 -14.01
N ALA A 582 4.63 2.54 -14.92
CA ALA A 582 3.91 1.32 -14.59
C ALA A 582 4.84 0.32 -13.89
N SER A 583 4.29 -0.50 -12.98
CA SER A 583 4.97 -1.64 -12.34
C SER A 583 5.35 -2.69 -13.40
N ASN A 584 6.35 -2.40 -14.23
CA ASN A 584 6.89 -3.32 -15.21
C ASN A 584 7.87 -4.30 -14.56
N LYS A 585 7.97 -5.48 -15.19
CA LYS A 585 8.90 -6.58 -14.87
C LYS A 585 10.32 -6.00 -14.69
N GLY A 586 11.12 -6.40 -13.68
CA GLY A 586 12.43 -5.80 -13.31
C GLY A 586 13.48 -5.61 -14.43
N ASP A 587 14.60 -4.96 -14.15
CA ASP A 587 15.55 -4.57 -15.21
C ASP A 587 16.38 -5.75 -15.68
N PHE A 588 16.80 -6.59 -14.74
CA PHE A 588 17.49 -7.84 -15.01
C PHE A 588 16.62 -9.01 -14.59
N LYS A 589 16.51 -10.02 -15.46
CA LYS A 589 15.68 -11.20 -15.21
C LYS A 589 16.40 -12.45 -15.64
N LYS A 590 16.37 -13.43 -14.76
CA LYS A 590 16.80 -14.80 -15.05
C LYS A 590 15.84 -15.77 -14.39
N LYS A 591 15.82 -17.00 -14.88
CA LYS A 591 15.00 -18.07 -14.30
C LYS A 591 15.77 -19.37 -14.22
N THR A 592 15.40 -20.21 -13.26
CA THR A 592 15.86 -21.60 -13.18
C THR A 592 15.16 -22.45 -14.24
N LYS A 593 15.59 -23.69 -14.37
CA LYS A 593 14.81 -24.74 -15.04
C LYS A 593 13.57 -25.08 -14.23
N SER A 594 12.54 -25.51 -14.95
CA SER A 594 11.27 -25.98 -14.38
C SER A 594 11.45 -27.40 -13.83
N GLN A 595 10.85 -27.65 -12.68
CA GLN A 595 10.73 -28.97 -12.05
C GLN A 595 9.26 -29.42 -12.08
N ARG A 596 8.93 -30.65 -11.66
CA ARG A 596 7.54 -31.17 -11.66
C ARG A 596 7.14 -31.70 -10.28
N THR A 597 7.09 -30.80 -9.30
CA THR A 597 6.76 -31.11 -7.91
C THR A 597 6.74 -29.83 -7.08
N PRO A 598 5.90 -29.71 -6.04
CA PRO A 598 5.99 -28.62 -5.05
C PRO A 598 7.26 -28.67 -4.17
N ASN A 599 8.05 -29.74 -4.29
CA ASN A 599 9.32 -29.95 -3.59
C ASN A 599 10.50 -30.08 -4.56
N PRO A 600 10.80 -29.04 -5.36
CA PRO A 600 11.74 -29.13 -6.47
C PRO A 600 13.19 -29.33 -6.00
N ASP A 601 13.94 -30.19 -6.69
CA ASP A 601 15.40 -30.24 -6.64
C ASP A 601 15.94 -29.39 -7.79
N PHE A 602 16.63 -28.30 -7.46
CA PHE A 602 17.20 -27.39 -8.47
C PHE A 602 18.63 -27.77 -8.87
N GLY A 603 19.20 -28.83 -8.29
CA GLY A 603 20.48 -29.38 -8.73
C GLY A 603 21.66 -28.39 -8.62
N ARG A 604 21.61 -27.45 -7.68
CA ARG A 604 22.59 -26.36 -7.51
C ARG A 604 22.69 -25.44 -8.75
N GLU A 605 21.57 -25.22 -9.44
CA GLU A 605 21.53 -24.28 -10.56
C GLU A 605 21.88 -22.85 -10.11
N ILE A 606 22.75 -22.18 -10.85
CA ILE A 606 23.23 -20.83 -10.49
C ILE A 606 22.63 -19.79 -11.43
N ILE A 607 22.01 -18.76 -10.84
CA ILE A 607 21.62 -17.53 -11.51
C ILE A 607 22.60 -16.41 -11.13
N GLU A 608 23.19 -15.77 -12.14
CA GLU A 608 24.16 -14.68 -11.92
C GLU A 608 23.76 -13.37 -12.59
N PHE A 609 23.93 -12.25 -11.88
CA PHE A 609 23.88 -10.89 -12.40
C PHE A 609 25.26 -10.28 -12.15
N LYS A 610 25.98 -9.92 -13.22
CA LYS A 610 27.36 -9.41 -13.13
C LYS A 610 27.45 -7.98 -13.63
N GLY A 611 28.26 -7.17 -12.96
CA GLY A 611 28.56 -5.79 -13.34
C GLY A 611 27.33 -4.89 -13.38
N VAL A 612 26.34 -5.12 -12.50
CA VAL A 612 25.15 -4.29 -12.44
C VAL A 612 25.52 -2.95 -11.81
N LYS A 613 25.38 -1.86 -12.56
CA LYS A 613 25.76 -0.51 -12.14
C LYS A 613 24.61 0.23 -11.48
N ARG A 614 24.92 1.38 -10.86
CA ARG A 614 23.95 2.32 -10.25
C ARG A 614 23.09 1.66 -9.18
N VAL A 615 23.71 0.80 -8.38
CA VAL A 615 23.04 0.12 -7.28
C VAL A 615 23.12 0.99 -6.05
N THR A 616 21.95 1.42 -5.58
CA THR A 616 21.76 1.97 -4.24
C THR A 616 21.09 0.88 -3.41
N GLU A 617 21.81 0.26 -2.47
CA GLU A 617 21.32 -0.97 -1.82
C GLU A 617 19.97 -0.79 -1.13
N GLU A 618 19.75 0.36 -0.47
CA GLU A 618 18.51 0.71 0.23
C GLU A 618 17.31 0.94 -0.71
N LEU A 619 17.55 1.19 -2.01
CA LEU A 619 16.55 1.49 -3.03
C LEU A 619 16.59 0.51 -4.23
N THR A 620 17.28 -0.62 -4.05
CA THR A 620 17.38 -1.72 -5.01
C THR A 620 16.61 -2.91 -4.46
N PHE A 621 15.80 -3.55 -5.29
CA PHE A 621 14.96 -4.68 -4.87
C PHE A 621 15.29 -5.94 -5.64
N VAL A 622 15.38 -7.07 -4.94
CA VAL A 622 15.51 -8.41 -5.52
C VAL A 622 14.20 -9.14 -5.30
N ARG A 623 13.56 -9.55 -6.39
CA ARG A 623 12.27 -10.23 -6.37
C ARG A 623 12.38 -11.65 -6.87
N PHE A 624 11.91 -12.59 -6.08
CA PHE A 624 11.81 -14.01 -6.38
C PHE A 624 10.35 -14.32 -6.65
N LYS A 625 10.06 -14.93 -7.79
CA LYS A 625 8.74 -15.43 -8.13
C LYS A 625 8.84 -16.90 -8.48
N VAL A 626 8.09 -17.74 -7.80
CA VAL A 626 7.87 -19.12 -8.22
C VAL A 626 6.69 -19.12 -9.17
N MET A 627 6.96 -19.49 -10.42
CA MET A 627 6.00 -19.50 -11.51
C MET A 627 5.71 -20.95 -11.90
N ASP A 628 4.49 -21.23 -12.35
CA ASP A 628 4.15 -22.50 -12.99
C ASP A 628 4.41 -22.43 -14.50
N ASP A 629 5.14 -23.39 -15.05
CA ASP A 629 5.45 -23.49 -16.48
C ASP A 629 4.28 -24.09 -17.26
N GLU A 630 3.51 -23.20 -17.88
CA GLU A 630 2.32 -23.51 -18.63
C GLU A 630 2.45 -23.19 -20.12
N ARG A 631 1.56 -23.79 -20.94
CA ARG A 631 1.59 -23.58 -22.39
C ARG A 631 1.13 -22.20 -22.83
N ILE A 632 0.26 -21.54 -22.04
CA ILE A 632 -0.42 -20.30 -22.44
C ILE A 632 0.12 -19.11 -21.65
N SER A 633 0.08 -19.18 -20.32
CA SER A 633 0.59 -18.13 -19.45
C SER A 633 1.05 -18.72 -18.13
N ASP A 634 2.26 -18.34 -17.71
CA ASP A 634 2.80 -18.82 -16.45
C ASP A 634 2.08 -18.16 -15.27
N ASP A 635 1.52 -18.98 -14.38
CA ASP A 635 0.82 -18.50 -13.20
C ASP A 635 1.76 -18.31 -12.00
N LEU A 636 1.44 -17.31 -11.19
CA LEU A 636 2.19 -17.03 -9.97
C LEU A 636 1.74 -18.00 -8.88
N ALA A 637 2.65 -18.83 -8.41
CA ALA A 637 2.41 -19.73 -7.29
C ALA A 637 2.81 -19.08 -5.95
N ALA A 638 4.02 -18.52 -5.92
CA ALA A 638 4.62 -17.97 -4.71
C ALA A 638 5.60 -16.83 -5.02
N TRP A 639 5.95 -16.01 -4.04
CA TRP A 639 6.93 -14.93 -4.22
C TRP A 639 7.62 -14.53 -2.92
N ALA A 640 8.75 -13.84 -3.06
CA ALA A 640 9.42 -13.10 -2.01
C ALA A 640 10.10 -11.87 -2.63
N CYS A 641 10.23 -10.78 -1.87
CA CYS A 641 10.94 -9.59 -2.34
C CYS A 641 11.71 -8.95 -1.19
N PHE A 642 12.92 -8.50 -1.47
CA PHE A 642 13.83 -7.94 -0.47
C PHE A 642 14.50 -6.69 -1.01
N ARG A 643 14.70 -5.69 -0.15
CA ARG A 643 15.71 -4.66 -0.42
C ARG A 643 17.10 -5.31 -0.45
N LEU A 644 18.01 -4.80 -1.26
CA LEU A 644 19.31 -5.40 -1.47
C LEU A 644 20.19 -5.34 -0.21
N ASP A 645 20.10 -4.26 0.57
CA ASP A 645 20.78 -4.12 1.87
C ASP A 645 20.25 -5.14 2.90
N ARG A 646 19.03 -5.65 2.69
CA ARG A 646 18.37 -6.65 3.53
C ARG A 646 18.49 -8.07 2.99
N LEU A 647 19.06 -8.28 1.80
CA LEU A 647 19.34 -9.60 1.23
C LEU A 647 20.70 -10.10 1.73
N GLN A 648 20.70 -11.09 2.62
CA GLN A 648 21.92 -11.63 3.21
C GLN A 648 22.63 -12.60 2.25
N PRO A 649 23.98 -12.58 2.20
CA PRO A 649 24.77 -13.62 1.52
C PRO A 649 24.89 -14.89 2.36
N GLY A 650 25.52 -15.92 1.81
CA GLY A 650 25.74 -17.22 2.45
C GLY A 650 24.65 -18.24 2.14
N ILE A 651 24.66 -19.36 2.87
CA ILE A 651 23.60 -20.36 2.80
C ILE A 651 22.39 -19.81 3.55
N ARG A 652 21.23 -19.75 2.91
CA ARG A 652 20.04 -19.11 3.48
C ARG A 652 18.76 -19.90 3.21
N MET A 653 17.83 -19.78 4.15
CA MET A 653 16.44 -20.19 3.99
C MET A 653 15.60 -19.00 3.51
N LEU A 654 15.04 -19.09 2.31
CA LEU A 654 14.19 -18.06 1.73
C LEU A 654 12.73 -18.48 1.88
N HIS A 655 11.98 -17.77 2.71
CA HIS A 655 10.55 -18.02 2.94
C HIS A 655 9.69 -17.33 1.90
N LEU A 656 8.64 -18.02 1.45
CA LEU A 656 7.76 -17.57 0.39
C LEU A 656 6.40 -17.14 0.94
N TYR A 657 5.88 -16.07 0.36
CA TYR A 657 4.45 -15.77 0.39
C TYR A 657 3.76 -16.53 -0.74
N ASN A 658 2.51 -16.92 -0.55
CA ASN A 658 1.68 -17.43 -1.65
C ASN A 658 1.28 -16.28 -2.60
N PHE A 659 0.57 -16.61 -3.69
CA PHE A 659 0.12 -15.64 -4.69
C PHE A 659 -0.73 -14.48 -4.13
N ASN A 660 -1.43 -14.70 -3.00
CA ASN A 660 -2.23 -13.68 -2.29
C ASN A 660 -1.42 -12.89 -1.26
N GLY A 661 -0.10 -13.06 -1.21
CA GLY A 661 0.77 -12.36 -0.27
C GLY A 661 0.64 -12.81 1.18
N VAL A 662 0.08 -14.00 1.44
CA VAL A 662 0.03 -14.59 2.79
C VAL A 662 1.26 -15.47 3.00
N VAL A 663 1.90 -15.38 4.17
CA VAL A 663 3.05 -16.23 4.49
C VAL A 663 2.67 -17.70 4.35
N SER A 664 3.47 -18.46 3.60
CA SER A 664 3.24 -19.87 3.31
C SER A 664 4.26 -20.76 4.04
N LYS A 665 4.05 -22.08 4.00
CA LYS A 665 5.07 -23.06 4.43
C LYS A 665 6.22 -23.19 3.42
N GLY A 666 6.06 -22.62 2.22
CA GLY A 666 6.99 -22.74 1.12
C GLY A 666 8.33 -22.06 1.40
N VAL A 667 9.42 -22.80 1.15
CA VAL A 667 10.79 -22.30 1.32
C VAL A 667 11.69 -22.71 0.16
N LEU A 668 12.73 -21.92 -0.07
CA LEU A 668 13.85 -22.25 -0.95
C LEU A 668 15.15 -22.25 -0.14
N LEU A 669 15.93 -23.32 -0.25
CA LEU A 669 17.30 -23.37 0.25
C LEU A 669 18.24 -22.87 -0.86
N VAL A 670 18.95 -21.77 -0.58
CA VAL A 670 19.81 -21.07 -1.54
C VAL A 670 21.18 -20.79 -0.95
N ARG A 671 22.21 -20.63 -1.79
CA ARG A 671 23.51 -20.07 -1.41
C ARG A 671 23.77 -18.81 -2.22
N ILE A 672 23.85 -17.67 -1.55
CA ILE A 672 23.93 -16.35 -2.18
C ILE A 672 25.35 -15.82 -2.04
N LYS A 673 25.93 -15.35 -3.14
CA LYS A 673 27.13 -14.50 -3.13
C LYS A 673 26.72 -13.11 -3.59
N LYS A 674 26.93 -12.12 -2.73
CA LYS A 674 26.63 -10.72 -2.99
C LYS A 674 27.92 -9.91 -2.80
N THR A 675 28.42 -9.32 -3.88
CA THR A 675 29.56 -8.41 -3.84
C THR A 675 29.10 -7.04 -4.28
N VAL A 676 29.22 -6.07 -3.38
CA VAL A 676 28.93 -4.66 -3.64
C VAL A 676 30.26 -3.92 -3.60
N SER A 677 30.57 -3.18 -4.65
CA SER A 677 31.81 -2.43 -4.80
C SER A 677 31.51 -1.00 -5.21
N LYS A 678 32.39 -0.05 -4.86
CA LYS A 678 32.22 1.35 -5.26
C LYS A 678 32.13 1.46 -6.80
N ALA A 679 31.24 2.33 -7.28
CA ALA A 679 30.95 2.50 -8.71
C ALA A 679 32.18 2.87 -9.55
#